data_AF-A0A6M1RUJ2-F1
#
_entry.id   AF-A0A6M1RUJ2-F1
#
_cell.length_a   1.000
_cell.length_b   1.000
_cell.length_c   1.000
_cell.angle_alpha   90.00
_cell.angle_beta   90.00
_cell.angle_gamma   90.00
#
_symmetry.space_group_name_H-M   'P 1'
#
loop_
_entity.id
_entity.type
_entity.pdbx_description
1 polymer ?
#
loop_
_entity_poly.entity_id
_entity_poly.type
_entity_poly.pdbx_seq_one_letter_code
_entity_poly.pdbx_strand_id
1 'polypeptide(L)'
;MRRDSSSGWCAPWSGSAPWALICVFWVLGCGGADAAAEADLLVAYDQSYADSVGGDENARVLIANAVAASNAINERSGTGARVRICGYHKTVGQAGRSTLGGYVGWLANPGDGNLDDVTAAANARGADLVAFICTPSAGETSAAVAQQPGRFAAYAPAYFWAIVVAHETGGHNYGCDHRGGRENPKTVMLHNYCGGGAQPYFSNPNTWLNGVRLQGEGSCLGPAVDNGDNAYLISTRAQEVADRYARAVTAPVLGQVVHWWRFDAPAGPAAGGTRLTNSVPGGGDALVLGNGAVFTGSGLRLPGGAPGSGAAYLQLPANTLSGLSNVTIEIWARPLAAQNWSRLFDFHNGTGHYVMLSLARGTDLNAQRFESVVGGAQVTRDSGLPTESGTLFHYAVTYTSTGPGSGRWTWYRNGDEVGSLTVNYALGSFQPAYLWLGRSAYAADALARCEYLEVRISRVALQRDQILANYSLGPWFTPSTVTLVADDPPGSSSFAAAGRWSDGQAPAFTKTYSTYRFRLRTPADAVSRSFAGQRLRLDGGSLTWQGTASSILQVRDLVLAGDCELLHAGTGTWTLTGTATVESPAAMVRAQNGPIQLNADVKGSGALVLVGQTVTPGGQNGEFQGRWIVGDGRFGALRLDHEARLGTNFTAFIADQLTLNRGVLYNVGDLMLDDPTRGIRIGPSGGIFNVSPGTTFTLAVPISSPAAGSARVTVPLYPNPSSGMLIKENSGTLVLTHPNNAHAGEIVIRAGTLRVGGAGRLNNGDQAHPIQNNGVLVFETSADQTVSGPISGPGTLVKAGTGTLRLTAANPMTGQVIVNQGVLYAAPGNAANNRAFSYVSRIVVNAGGTLRAGINGLFGWDGTQARPIVVNAGGLLTIDAPGNDVNVGLVTLNGGTMAGGPSPAWGSWNFGRAARANPGSGRLVVTDDSLVTATGLMFHSGAFIDVATGKTLTISGSLSDATSEGQCSLILRGGNGTLVLTGINPYTGPTAVSNGTLLVHGTVGTASGGGPVTVAPGGVLGGSGTVFGPVTVLSGGTLAPGGGVGCLTISNDLRLAAGSVLWMELDKAEGRHDQLRVSGTLIRGGILVVTNRSGTLAAGDQFRLWEAGAVAGGWDEVRLPPLPTGLRWRVDEDSGLIRVERSVSTEPVIMNVNRSSDGAIVLSWPEDHTGWRLEGKTNAPLVGSPWYPVPGSETTNQVYLRFDPTVTNAFFRLILP
;
A
#
# COMPACT_ATOMS: atom_id res chain seq x y z
N MET A 1 10.02 -47.55 14.40
CA MET A 1 10.27 -48.67 15.35
C MET A 1 8.95 -49.38 15.65
N ARG A 2 8.89 -50.29 16.64
CA ARG A 2 7.85 -51.32 16.84
C ARG A 2 6.39 -50.83 16.91
N ARG A 3 5.47 -51.78 16.62
CA ARG A 3 4.05 -51.77 17.03
C ARG A 3 3.91 -51.75 18.56
N ASP A 4 2.73 -51.34 19.05
CA ASP A 4 1.93 -52.19 19.94
C ASP A 4 0.43 -51.99 19.65
N SER A 5 -0.47 -52.72 20.32
CA SER A 5 -1.88 -52.89 19.91
C SER A 5 -2.88 -53.13 21.05
N SER A 6 -3.96 -52.33 21.07
CA SER A 6 -5.22 -52.56 21.82
C SER A 6 -6.24 -51.45 21.44
N SER A 7 -7.57 -51.61 21.55
CA SER A 7 -8.43 -52.81 21.62
C SER A 7 -9.91 -52.39 21.48
N GLY A 8 -10.78 -53.28 20.98
CA GLY A 8 -12.25 -53.19 21.18
C GLY A 8 -13.07 -52.78 19.96
N TRP A 9 -14.10 -53.59 19.65
CA TRP A 9 -15.18 -53.29 18.70
C TRP A 9 -16.45 -52.91 19.48
N CYS A 10 -17.19 -51.91 19.00
CA CYS A 10 -18.63 -51.75 19.28
C CYS A 10 -19.26 -50.85 18.20
N ALA A 11 -20.49 -51.17 17.80
CA ALA A 11 -21.29 -50.45 16.80
C ALA A 11 -22.77 -50.88 16.92
N PRO A 12 -23.73 -50.18 16.27
CA PRO A 12 -23.78 -48.76 15.89
C PRO A 12 -25.01 -48.04 16.53
N TRP A 13 -25.13 -46.71 16.42
CA TRP A 13 -26.43 -46.06 16.13
C TRP A 13 -26.34 -44.57 15.72
N SER A 14 -27.43 -44.12 15.11
CA SER A 14 -27.79 -42.80 14.55
C SER A 14 -27.32 -41.52 15.25
N GLY A 15 -27.03 -40.48 14.44
CA GLY A 15 -27.42 -39.08 14.74
C GLY A 15 -26.32 -38.01 14.60
N SER A 16 -26.63 -36.96 13.81
CA SER A 16 -26.06 -35.59 13.86
C SER A 16 -24.54 -35.37 14.12
N ALA A 17 -23.86 -34.85 13.10
CA ALA A 17 -22.66 -33.99 13.23
C ALA A 17 -23.03 -32.62 13.87
N PRO A 18 -22.10 -31.68 14.22
CA PRO A 18 -20.68 -31.57 13.81
C PRO A 18 -19.64 -31.11 14.89
N TRP A 19 -18.41 -30.80 14.42
CA TRP A 19 -17.29 -30.02 15.03
C TRP A 19 -16.19 -30.72 15.88
N ALA A 20 -15.01 -30.94 15.25
CA ALA A 20 -13.62 -30.90 15.78
C ALA A 20 -12.66 -31.34 14.64
N LEU A 21 -11.73 -30.58 14.01
CA LEU A 21 -10.86 -29.41 14.31
C LEU A 21 -9.42 -29.81 14.76
N ILE A 22 -8.39 -29.05 14.33
CA ILE A 22 -6.91 -29.14 14.60
C ILE A 22 -6.15 -30.08 13.60
N CYS A 23 -5.04 -29.76 12.90
CA CYS A 23 -4.22 -28.57 12.55
C CYS A 23 -3.23 -29.00 11.38
N VAL A 24 -2.12 -28.40 10.90
CA VAL A 24 -1.38 -27.11 11.05
C VAL A 24 -0.71 -26.67 9.69
N PHE A 25 0.31 -25.81 9.74
CA PHE A 25 1.14 -25.07 8.74
C PHE A 25 2.53 -25.72 8.45
N TRP A 26 3.38 -25.40 7.44
CA TRP A 26 3.34 -24.69 6.12
C TRP A 26 4.68 -24.89 5.36
N VAL A 27 4.77 -24.55 4.05
CA VAL A 27 5.92 -23.97 3.27
C VAL A 27 5.83 -24.29 1.75
N LEU A 28 5.97 -23.25 0.91
CA LEU A 28 6.32 -23.16 -0.54
C LEU A 28 5.94 -24.28 -1.55
N GLY A 29 5.50 -23.99 -2.78
CA GLY A 29 5.24 -22.67 -3.38
C GLY A 29 5.38 -22.55 -4.91
N CYS A 30 4.68 -23.35 -5.73
CA CYS A 30 4.62 -23.14 -7.19
C CYS A 30 3.34 -23.69 -7.86
N GLY A 31 2.63 -22.85 -8.63
CA GLY A 31 1.42 -23.21 -9.39
C GLY A 31 0.70 -21.95 -9.92
N GLY A 32 0.39 -21.89 -11.23
CA GLY A 32 0.02 -20.64 -11.92
C GLY A 32 -1.49 -20.42 -12.14
N ALA A 33 -1.99 -19.28 -11.65
CA ALA A 33 -3.39 -18.86 -11.78
C ALA A 33 -3.83 -18.55 -13.23
N ASP A 34 -5.16 -18.50 -13.37
CA ASP A 34 -6.11 -18.14 -14.42
C ASP A 34 -5.82 -18.33 -15.93
N ALA A 35 -6.86 -18.85 -16.58
CA ALA A 35 -7.09 -19.09 -18.00
C ALA A 35 -8.57 -19.50 -18.12
N ALA A 36 -9.36 -18.85 -18.98
CA ALA A 36 -10.77 -19.20 -19.15
C ALA A 36 -10.89 -20.60 -19.76
N ALA A 37 -11.39 -21.55 -18.96
CA ALA A 37 -11.48 -22.94 -19.36
C ALA A 37 -12.82 -23.22 -20.05
N GLU A 38 -12.83 -23.13 -21.37
CA GLU A 38 -13.84 -23.84 -22.18
C GLU A 38 -13.44 -25.32 -22.30
N ALA A 39 -14.43 -26.22 -22.25
CA ALA A 39 -14.25 -27.64 -22.52
C ALA A 39 -15.48 -28.20 -23.27
N ASP A 40 -15.24 -28.92 -24.37
CA ASP A 40 -16.26 -29.52 -25.22
C ASP A 40 -16.61 -30.94 -24.74
N LEU A 41 -17.77 -31.08 -24.11
CA LEU A 41 -18.30 -32.29 -23.49
C LEU A 41 -19.29 -33.00 -24.44
N LEU A 42 -18.98 -34.25 -24.80
CA LEU A 42 -19.98 -35.19 -25.29
C LEU A 42 -20.69 -35.82 -24.09
N VAL A 43 -22.01 -35.84 -24.06
CA VAL A 43 -22.75 -36.62 -23.05
C VAL A 43 -23.32 -37.87 -23.68
N ALA A 44 -22.74 -39.00 -23.31
CA ALA A 44 -23.16 -40.33 -23.71
C ALA A 44 -24.17 -40.89 -22.70
N TYR A 45 -25.10 -41.73 -23.15
CA TYR A 45 -26.05 -42.38 -22.25
C TYR A 45 -26.70 -43.61 -22.91
N ASP A 46 -27.32 -44.47 -22.10
CA ASP A 46 -27.99 -45.70 -22.57
C ASP A 46 -29.52 -45.59 -22.58
N GLN A 47 -30.16 -46.65 -23.09
CA GLN A 47 -31.61 -46.77 -23.12
C GLN A 47 -32.23 -46.77 -21.72
N SER A 48 -31.60 -47.37 -20.70
CA SER A 48 -32.20 -47.46 -19.37
C SER A 48 -32.17 -46.13 -18.61
N TYR A 49 -31.15 -45.29 -18.81
CA TYR A 49 -31.21 -43.90 -18.37
C TYR A 49 -32.31 -43.13 -19.11
N ALA A 50 -32.37 -43.22 -20.45
CA ALA A 50 -33.41 -42.54 -21.24
C ALA A 50 -34.83 -42.91 -20.77
N ASP A 51 -35.10 -44.20 -20.56
CA ASP A 51 -36.39 -44.69 -20.07
C ASP A 51 -36.68 -44.20 -18.64
N SER A 52 -35.67 -44.21 -17.75
CA SER A 52 -35.82 -43.76 -16.36
C SER A 52 -36.24 -42.29 -16.19
N VAL A 53 -36.03 -41.46 -17.23
CA VAL A 53 -36.45 -40.05 -17.27
C VAL A 53 -37.60 -39.78 -18.25
N GLY A 54 -38.19 -40.81 -18.86
CA GLY A 54 -39.33 -40.67 -19.77
C GLY A 54 -38.98 -40.32 -21.23
N GLY A 55 -37.77 -40.63 -21.67
CA GLY A 55 -37.36 -40.62 -23.08
C GLY A 55 -36.07 -39.85 -23.39
N ASP A 56 -35.58 -40.04 -24.61
CA ASP A 56 -34.34 -39.41 -25.12
C ASP A 56 -34.35 -37.87 -25.05
N GLU A 57 -35.50 -37.24 -25.24
CA GLU A 57 -35.61 -35.77 -25.13
C GLU A 57 -35.47 -35.31 -23.67
N ASN A 58 -36.12 -35.99 -22.72
CA ASN A 58 -36.01 -35.65 -21.30
C ASN A 58 -34.59 -35.85 -20.78
N ALA A 59 -33.90 -36.92 -21.18
CA ALA A 59 -32.48 -37.12 -20.87
C ALA A 59 -31.65 -35.90 -21.30
N ARG A 60 -31.77 -35.48 -22.56
CA ARG A 60 -31.01 -34.33 -23.10
C ARG A 60 -31.38 -33.01 -22.44
N VAL A 61 -32.67 -32.76 -22.16
CA VAL A 61 -33.12 -31.54 -21.48
C VAL A 61 -32.61 -31.47 -20.04
N LEU A 62 -32.63 -32.58 -19.30
CA LEU A 62 -32.09 -32.65 -17.94
C LEU A 62 -30.57 -32.41 -17.93
N ILE A 63 -29.83 -33.05 -18.84
CA ILE A 63 -28.39 -32.82 -19.00
C ILE A 63 -28.09 -31.36 -19.37
N ALA A 64 -28.83 -30.77 -20.32
CA ALA A 64 -28.68 -29.37 -20.71
C ALA A 64 -28.88 -28.42 -19.54
N ASN A 65 -29.93 -28.65 -18.74
CA ASN A 65 -30.23 -27.86 -17.55
C ASN A 65 -29.14 -27.99 -16.47
N ALA A 66 -28.55 -29.18 -16.28
CA ALA A 66 -27.44 -29.38 -15.35
C ALA A 66 -26.19 -28.56 -15.77
N VAL A 67 -25.82 -28.60 -17.04
CA VAL A 67 -24.67 -27.85 -17.56
C VAL A 67 -24.93 -26.34 -17.59
N ALA A 68 -26.15 -25.91 -17.94
CA ALA A 68 -26.55 -24.50 -17.87
C ALA A 68 -26.52 -23.96 -16.43
N ALA A 69 -26.97 -24.76 -15.45
CA ALA A 69 -26.87 -24.40 -14.03
C ALA A 69 -25.41 -24.33 -13.55
N SER A 70 -24.55 -25.28 -13.95
CA SER A 70 -23.12 -25.26 -13.61
C SER A 70 -22.41 -24.02 -14.20
N ASN A 71 -22.67 -23.69 -15.47
CA ASN A 71 -22.15 -22.47 -16.10
C ASN A 71 -22.65 -21.20 -15.40
N ALA A 72 -23.94 -21.12 -15.06
CA ALA A 72 -24.51 -19.98 -14.33
C ALA A 72 -23.97 -19.84 -12.89
N ILE A 73 -23.44 -20.92 -12.29
CA ILE A 73 -22.71 -20.87 -11.00
C ILE A 73 -21.29 -20.36 -11.23
N ASN A 74 -20.58 -20.84 -12.26
CA ASN A 74 -19.22 -20.38 -12.62
C ASN A 74 -19.17 -18.88 -13.01
N GLU A 75 -20.20 -18.40 -13.69
CA GLU A 75 -20.35 -16.98 -14.04
C GLU A 75 -20.59 -16.11 -12.80
N ARG A 76 -21.23 -16.64 -11.75
CA ARG A 76 -21.46 -15.95 -10.47
C ARG A 76 -20.26 -16.02 -9.52
N SER A 77 -19.43 -17.06 -9.62
CA SER A 77 -18.18 -17.19 -8.84
C SER A 77 -16.99 -16.49 -9.48
N GLY A 78 -17.11 -16.05 -10.75
CA GLY A 78 -16.11 -15.25 -11.45
C GLY A 78 -14.95 -16.03 -12.04
N THR A 79 -15.07 -17.36 -12.18
CA THR A 79 -13.97 -18.23 -12.66
C THR A 79 -13.76 -18.17 -14.18
N GLY A 80 -14.77 -17.75 -14.95
CA GLY A 80 -14.74 -17.74 -16.41
C GLY A 80 -14.69 -19.13 -17.07
N ALA A 81 -14.87 -20.20 -16.30
CA ALA A 81 -14.91 -21.57 -16.82
C ALA A 81 -16.32 -21.93 -17.33
N ARG A 82 -16.39 -22.54 -18.52
CA ARG A 82 -17.65 -22.94 -19.17
C ARG A 82 -17.54 -24.34 -19.76
N VAL A 83 -18.47 -25.22 -19.38
CA VAL A 83 -18.65 -26.52 -20.04
C VAL A 83 -19.63 -26.32 -21.21
N ARG A 84 -19.19 -26.68 -22.42
CA ARG A 84 -20.03 -26.70 -23.60
C ARG A 84 -20.43 -28.14 -23.90
N ILE A 85 -21.72 -28.41 -24.04
CA ILE A 85 -22.14 -29.69 -24.64
C ILE A 85 -21.91 -29.60 -26.15
N CYS A 86 -20.92 -30.35 -26.65
CA CYS A 86 -20.59 -30.46 -28.07
C CYS A 86 -21.47 -31.51 -28.78
N GLY A 87 -22.08 -32.43 -28.03
CA GLY A 87 -23.08 -33.35 -28.55
C GLY A 87 -23.66 -34.30 -27.51
N TYR A 88 -24.69 -35.03 -27.93
CA TYR A 88 -25.28 -36.15 -27.21
C TYR A 88 -25.07 -37.43 -28.01
N HIS A 89 -24.84 -38.56 -27.34
CA HIS A 89 -24.68 -39.85 -28.02
C HIS A 89 -25.34 -40.99 -27.25
N LYS A 90 -26.33 -41.63 -27.86
CA LYS A 90 -26.96 -42.83 -27.28
C LYS A 90 -26.15 -44.06 -27.68
N THR A 91 -25.70 -44.84 -26.70
CA THR A 91 -24.89 -46.06 -26.94
C THR A 91 -25.71 -47.13 -27.67
N VAL A 92 -25.09 -47.86 -28.60
CA VAL A 92 -25.77 -48.83 -29.46
C VAL A 92 -25.39 -50.28 -29.10
N GLY A 93 -26.39 -51.16 -28.94
CA GLY A 93 -26.20 -52.62 -28.94
C GLY A 93 -25.88 -53.31 -27.61
N GLN A 94 -25.73 -52.58 -26.50
CA GLN A 94 -25.27 -53.13 -25.21
C GLN A 94 -26.38 -53.78 -24.36
N ALA A 95 -26.89 -54.94 -24.79
CA ALA A 95 -27.88 -55.70 -24.02
C ALA A 95 -27.28 -56.29 -22.71
N GLY A 96 -27.83 -55.88 -21.55
CA GLY A 96 -27.64 -56.56 -20.27
C GLY A 96 -26.47 -56.10 -19.38
N ARG A 97 -25.88 -54.91 -19.61
CA ARG A 97 -24.78 -54.37 -18.77
C ARG A 97 -24.86 -52.86 -18.48
N SER A 98 -26.06 -52.28 -18.44
CA SER A 98 -26.29 -50.85 -18.13
C SER A 98 -26.18 -50.51 -16.63
N THR A 99 -25.08 -50.94 -15.99
CA THR A 99 -24.76 -50.64 -14.59
C THR A 99 -23.43 -49.91 -14.49
N LEU A 100 -23.17 -49.25 -13.35
CA LEU A 100 -22.01 -48.38 -13.20
C LEU A 100 -20.70 -49.19 -13.28
N GLY A 101 -20.66 -50.35 -12.64
CA GLY A 101 -19.58 -51.35 -12.75
C GLY A 101 -19.44 -51.97 -14.15
N GLY A 102 -20.49 -51.99 -14.96
CA GLY A 102 -20.44 -52.41 -16.36
C GLY A 102 -19.57 -51.46 -17.20
N TYR A 103 -19.88 -50.16 -17.16
CA TYR A 103 -19.08 -49.13 -17.82
C TYR A 103 -17.65 -49.05 -17.28
N VAL A 104 -17.45 -49.16 -15.97
CA VAL A 104 -16.10 -49.24 -15.37
C VAL A 104 -15.32 -50.46 -15.88
N GLY A 105 -15.96 -51.62 -16.05
CA GLY A 105 -15.33 -52.83 -16.60
C GLY A 105 -14.89 -52.71 -18.06
N TRP A 106 -15.66 -52.00 -18.89
CA TRP A 106 -15.28 -51.68 -20.28
C TRP A 106 -14.14 -50.65 -20.35
N LEU A 107 -14.18 -49.62 -19.50
CA LEU A 107 -13.10 -48.62 -19.41
C LEU A 107 -11.75 -49.20 -18.97
N ALA A 108 -11.74 -50.40 -18.38
CA ALA A 108 -10.53 -51.14 -18.01
C ALA A 108 -9.93 -52.01 -19.15
N ASN A 109 -10.63 -52.21 -20.28
CA ASN A 109 -10.18 -53.04 -21.40
C ASN A 109 -10.29 -52.32 -22.76
N PRO A 110 -9.46 -51.30 -23.03
CA PRO A 110 -9.46 -50.59 -24.31
C PRO A 110 -9.01 -51.50 -25.47
N GLY A 111 -10.00 -52.03 -26.20
CA GLY A 111 -9.78 -52.94 -27.35
C GLY A 111 -10.87 -53.99 -27.57
N ASP A 112 -11.89 -54.05 -26.72
CA ASP A 112 -13.01 -55.00 -26.84
C ASP A 112 -14.14 -54.57 -27.81
N GLY A 113 -14.02 -53.37 -28.40
CA GLY A 113 -14.98 -52.77 -29.33
C GLY A 113 -16.25 -52.18 -28.69
N ASN A 114 -16.45 -52.33 -27.38
CA ASN A 114 -17.73 -52.00 -26.74
C ASN A 114 -18.03 -50.50 -26.63
N LEU A 115 -17.04 -49.61 -26.86
CA LEU A 115 -17.19 -48.15 -26.78
C LEU A 115 -16.75 -47.45 -28.10
N ASP A 116 -16.74 -48.16 -29.22
CA ASP A 116 -16.25 -47.66 -30.51
C ASP A 116 -17.21 -46.63 -31.15
N ASP A 117 -18.51 -46.79 -30.93
CA ASP A 117 -19.55 -45.83 -31.37
C ASP A 117 -19.37 -44.47 -30.68
N VAL A 118 -19.20 -44.46 -29.36
CA VAL A 118 -18.99 -43.26 -28.56
C VAL A 118 -17.60 -42.67 -28.83
N THR A 119 -16.59 -43.52 -29.04
CA THR A 119 -15.24 -43.11 -29.46
C THR A 119 -15.27 -42.35 -30.79
N ALA A 120 -15.93 -42.90 -31.81
CA ALA A 120 -16.11 -42.23 -33.08
C ALA A 120 -16.92 -40.94 -32.94
N ALA A 121 -18.00 -40.96 -32.14
CA ALA A 121 -18.85 -39.81 -31.87
C ALA A 121 -18.15 -38.66 -31.11
N ALA A 122 -17.20 -38.97 -30.24
CA ALA A 122 -16.37 -37.99 -29.54
C ALA A 122 -15.31 -37.40 -30.48
N ASN A 123 -14.55 -38.26 -31.16
CA ASN A 123 -13.51 -37.86 -32.12
C ASN A 123 -14.09 -36.95 -33.23
N ALA A 124 -15.24 -37.33 -33.80
CA ALA A 124 -15.90 -36.58 -34.88
C ALA A 124 -16.50 -35.22 -34.44
N ARG A 125 -16.51 -34.91 -33.15
CA ARG A 125 -16.98 -33.64 -32.58
C ARG A 125 -15.90 -32.86 -31.82
N GLY A 126 -14.65 -33.34 -31.84
CA GLY A 126 -13.54 -32.71 -31.11
C GLY A 126 -13.75 -32.67 -29.59
N ALA A 127 -14.46 -33.64 -29.02
CA ALA A 127 -14.83 -33.62 -27.60
C ALA A 127 -13.62 -33.84 -26.68
N ASP A 128 -13.35 -32.87 -25.81
CA ASP A 128 -12.33 -32.94 -24.75
C ASP A 128 -12.70 -33.99 -23.69
N LEU A 129 -14.00 -34.09 -23.36
CA LEU A 129 -14.55 -35.02 -22.39
C LEU A 129 -15.78 -35.78 -22.92
N VAL A 130 -16.02 -36.95 -22.34
CA VAL A 130 -17.17 -37.80 -22.57
C VAL A 130 -17.73 -38.26 -21.21
N ALA A 131 -18.95 -37.84 -20.89
CA ALA A 131 -19.67 -38.28 -19.69
C ALA A 131 -20.73 -39.32 -20.05
N PHE A 132 -20.61 -40.56 -19.58
CA PHE A 132 -21.65 -41.58 -19.64
C PHE A 132 -22.66 -41.41 -18.49
N ILE A 133 -23.96 -41.52 -18.77
CA ILE A 133 -25.01 -41.56 -17.75
C ILE A 133 -25.82 -42.84 -17.91
N CYS A 134 -25.87 -43.64 -16.84
CA CYS A 134 -26.52 -44.94 -16.77
C CYS A 134 -27.21 -45.13 -15.41
N THR A 135 -28.28 -45.91 -15.34
CA THR A 135 -28.94 -46.26 -14.07
C THR A 135 -28.06 -47.14 -13.18
N PRO A 136 -27.83 -46.83 -11.90
CA PRO A 136 -27.07 -47.71 -11.00
C PRO A 136 -27.86 -48.98 -10.65
N SER A 137 -27.14 -50.05 -10.37
CA SER A 137 -27.68 -51.28 -9.76
C SER A 137 -27.75 -51.18 -8.23
N ALA A 138 -28.52 -52.07 -7.61
CA ALA A 138 -28.83 -52.00 -6.18
C ALA A 138 -27.57 -52.19 -5.31
N GLY A 139 -27.03 -51.08 -4.80
CA GLY A 139 -25.82 -51.02 -3.97
C GLY A 139 -24.72 -50.09 -4.53
N GLU A 140 -24.79 -49.70 -5.81
CA GLU A 140 -23.85 -48.75 -6.42
C GLU A 140 -24.18 -47.31 -5.99
N THR A 141 -23.42 -46.77 -5.03
CA THR A 141 -23.66 -45.42 -4.48
C THR A 141 -22.95 -44.30 -5.24
N SER A 142 -21.73 -44.53 -5.74
CA SER A 142 -21.04 -43.65 -6.68
C SER A 142 -19.82 -44.35 -7.30
N ALA A 143 -19.38 -43.90 -8.46
CA ALA A 143 -18.07 -44.22 -9.03
C ALA A 143 -17.66 -43.12 -10.01
N ALA A 144 -16.35 -42.94 -10.19
CA ALA A 144 -15.76 -42.32 -11.36
C ALA A 144 -14.39 -42.99 -11.57
N VAL A 145 -14.16 -43.51 -12.77
CA VAL A 145 -12.91 -44.19 -13.15
C VAL A 145 -12.42 -43.61 -14.46
N ALA A 146 -11.19 -43.09 -14.45
CA ALA A 146 -10.53 -42.51 -15.61
C ALA A 146 -9.28 -43.33 -15.93
N GLN A 147 -9.37 -44.20 -16.95
CA GLN A 147 -8.23 -44.90 -17.53
C GLN A 147 -8.01 -44.49 -19.00
N GLN A 148 -6.88 -44.88 -19.60
CA GLN A 148 -6.42 -44.25 -20.84
C GLN A 148 -7.20 -44.72 -22.09
N PRO A 149 -7.47 -43.81 -23.05
CA PRO A 149 -6.98 -42.44 -23.15
C PRO A 149 -7.94 -41.35 -22.62
N GLY A 150 -8.22 -41.34 -21.31
CA GLY A 150 -8.31 -40.11 -20.50
C GLY A 150 -9.55 -39.22 -20.61
N ARG A 151 -10.38 -39.40 -21.65
CA ARG A 151 -11.56 -38.57 -21.94
C ARG A 151 -12.87 -39.03 -21.29
N PHE A 152 -12.93 -40.24 -20.76
CA PHE A 152 -14.19 -40.89 -20.35
C PHE A 152 -14.42 -40.86 -18.84
N ALA A 153 -15.67 -40.64 -18.41
CA ALA A 153 -16.17 -40.86 -17.06
C ALA A 153 -17.62 -41.37 -17.11
N ALA A 154 -18.10 -42.04 -16.06
CA ALA A 154 -19.45 -42.59 -15.96
C ALA A 154 -20.14 -42.19 -14.65
N TYR A 155 -21.45 -41.91 -14.69
CA TYR A 155 -22.21 -41.35 -13.56
C TYR A 155 -23.58 -42.00 -13.40
N ALA A 156 -23.98 -42.21 -12.14
CA ALA A 156 -25.38 -42.46 -11.79
C ALA A 156 -26.20 -41.14 -11.83
N PRO A 157 -27.50 -41.16 -12.19
CA PRO A 157 -28.21 -39.94 -12.59
C PRO A 157 -28.36 -38.90 -11.48
N ALA A 158 -28.53 -39.33 -10.23
CA ALA A 158 -28.64 -38.45 -9.07
C ALA A 158 -27.34 -37.67 -8.78
N TYR A 159 -26.18 -38.22 -9.15
CA TYR A 159 -24.87 -37.65 -8.83
C TYR A 159 -24.27 -36.83 -9.96
N PHE A 160 -24.73 -36.99 -11.21
CA PHE A 160 -24.37 -36.10 -12.31
C PHE A 160 -24.63 -34.61 -11.96
N TRP A 161 -25.79 -34.32 -11.37
CA TRP A 161 -26.16 -32.98 -10.85
C TRP A 161 -25.26 -32.46 -9.73
N ALA A 162 -24.64 -33.34 -8.95
CA ALA A 162 -23.88 -33.00 -7.75
C ALA A 162 -22.36 -32.93 -7.98
N ILE A 163 -21.85 -33.55 -9.06
CA ILE A 163 -20.42 -33.69 -9.37
C ILE A 163 -20.02 -32.90 -10.63
N VAL A 164 -20.95 -32.59 -11.54
CA VAL A 164 -20.75 -31.59 -12.61
C VAL A 164 -20.92 -30.15 -12.09
N VAL A 165 -21.45 -30.00 -10.87
CA VAL A 165 -21.31 -28.78 -10.06
C VAL A 165 -20.02 -28.87 -9.27
N ALA A 166 -19.21 -27.81 -9.29
CA ALA A 166 -18.02 -27.71 -8.46
C ALA A 166 -18.40 -27.53 -6.97
N HIS A 167 -18.48 -28.64 -6.23
CA HIS A 167 -18.74 -28.67 -4.78
C HIS A 167 -17.53 -28.14 -3.99
N GLU A 168 -17.20 -26.85 -4.14
CA GLU A 168 -16.49 -26.01 -3.14
C GLU A 168 -16.82 -24.50 -3.31
N THR A 169 -17.64 -24.06 -4.29
CA THR A 169 -17.95 -22.62 -4.49
C THR A 169 -19.03 -22.04 -3.54
N GLY A 170 -19.39 -22.76 -2.49
CA GLY A 170 -20.39 -22.35 -1.50
C GLY A 170 -19.96 -22.76 -0.08
N GLY A 171 -19.32 -21.85 0.64
CA GLY A 171 -18.79 -22.14 1.98
C GLY A 171 -19.90 -22.46 2.99
N HIS A 172 -19.62 -23.41 3.89
CA HIS A 172 -20.47 -23.63 5.06
C HIS A 172 -20.46 -22.36 5.95
N ASN A 173 -21.62 -22.07 6.55
CA ASN A 173 -21.95 -20.74 7.04
C ASN A 173 -21.07 -20.23 8.20
N TYR A 174 -20.58 -18.99 8.06
CA TYR A 174 -20.06 -18.12 9.13
C TYR A 174 -18.96 -18.67 10.07
N GLY A 175 -17.75 -18.84 9.52
CA GLY A 175 -16.52 -18.53 10.26
C GLY A 175 -15.66 -19.72 10.73
N CYS A 176 -14.49 -19.82 10.08
CA CYS A 176 -13.33 -20.67 10.43
C CYS A 176 -13.40 -22.17 10.05
N ASP A 177 -12.50 -22.54 9.12
CA ASP A 177 -12.26 -23.87 8.52
C ASP A 177 -13.45 -24.48 7.71
N HIS A 178 -13.24 -25.39 6.75
CA HIS A 178 -11.99 -25.88 6.12
C HIS A 178 -11.28 -24.81 5.24
N ARG A 179 -10.10 -25.16 4.71
CA ARG A 179 -9.06 -24.24 4.19
C ARG A 179 -9.36 -23.57 2.83
N GLY A 180 -10.38 -22.70 2.79
CA GLY A 180 -10.45 -21.54 1.89
C GLY A 180 -10.39 -21.78 0.38
N GLY A 181 -11.55 -21.94 -0.26
CA GLY A 181 -11.72 -21.98 -1.72
C GLY A 181 -11.41 -20.65 -2.43
N ARG A 182 -10.15 -20.20 -2.37
CA ARG A 182 -9.62 -19.00 -3.07
C ARG A 182 -8.19 -19.13 -3.60
N GLU A 183 -7.47 -20.21 -3.29
CA GLU A 183 -6.14 -20.46 -3.89
C GLU A 183 -6.18 -21.32 -5.17
N ASN A 184 -7.37 -21.78 -5.63
CA ASN A 184 -7.51 -22.47 -6.91
C ASN A 184 -8.90 -22.27 -7.57
N PRO A 185 -9.03 -21.38 -8.57
CA PRO A 185 -10.22 -21.27 -9.44
C PRO A 185 -10.22 -22.23 -10.64
N LYS A 186 -9.16 -23.04 -10.85
CA LYS A 186 -8.81 -23.68 -12.13
C LYS A 186 -8.87 -25.21 -12.16
N THR A 187 -9.87 -25.84 -11.56
CA THR A 187 -10.05 -27.29 -11.72
C THR A 187 -11.51 -27.70 -11.87
N VAL A 188 -11.86 -28.15 -13.07
CA VAL A 188 -12.90 -29.18 -13.22
C VAL A 188 -12.28 -30.51 -12.76
N MET A 189 -12.26 -30.71 -11.43
CA MET A 189 -11.85 -31.98 -10.84
C MET A 189 -13.08 -32.89 -10.70
N LEU A 190 -13.10 -33.96 -11.48
CA LEU A 190 -14.04 -35.06 -11.32
C LEU A 190 -13.59 -35.91 -10.12
N HIS A 191 -13.99 -35.48 -8.93
CA HIS A 191 -13.62 -36.15 -7.68
C HIS A 191 -14.34 -37.51 -7.59
N ASN A 192 -13.59 -38.62 -7.53
CA ASN A 192 -14.14 -39.90 -7.09
C ASN A 192 -14.16 -39.92 -5.55
N TYR A 193 -15.28 -40.30 -4.95
CA TYR A 193 -15.43 -40.21 -3.50
C TYR A 193 -14.67 -41.34 -2.78
N CYS A 194 -13.78 -40.99 -1.85
CA CYS A 194 -13.11 -41.96 -0.98
C CYS A 194 -14.06 -42.52 0.10
N GLY A 195 -15.01 -43.36 -0.32
CA GLY A 195 -15.77 -44.22 0.58
C GLY A 195 -14.90 -45.34 1.14
N GLY A 196 -14.97 -45.60 2.45
CA GLY A 196 -14.08 -46.54 3.12
C GLY A 196 -14.38 -48.01 2.82
N GLY A 197 -13.37 -48.76 2.34
CA GLY A 197 -13.45 -50.21 2.16
C GLY A 197 -12.35 -50.79 1.26
N ALA A 198 -11.24 -51.25 1.85
CA ALA A 198 -10.23 -52.16 1.29
C ALA A 198 -9.77 -51.97 -0.20
N GLN A 199 -8.64 -51.26 -0.37
CA GLN A 199 -7.53 -51.43 -1.35
C GLN A 199 -7.73 -52.23 -2.68
N PRO A 200 -6.99 -51.87 -3.77
CA PRO A 200 -6.56 -50.55 -4.28
C PRO A 200 -6.98 -50.38 -5.78
N TYR A 201 -6.82 -49.24 -6.46
CA TYR A 201 -5.59 -48.82 -7.16
C TYR A 201 -5.74 -47.46 -7.89
N PHE A 202 -4.60 -46.78 -8.09
CA PHE A 202 -4.26 -45.71 -9.05
C PHE A 202 -5.34 -44.77 -9.62
N SER A 203 -5.26 -43.50 -9.22
CA SER A 203 -5.57 -42.37 -10.09
C SER A 203 -4.46 -42.18 -11.15
N ASN A 204 -4.84 -41.78 -12.37
CA ASN A 204 -3.90 -41.49 -13.46
C ASN A 204 -3.43 -40.02 -13.43
N PRO A 205 -2.13 -39.71 -13.24
CA PRO A 205 -1.64 -38.34 -13.02
C PRO A 205 -1.48 -37.50 -14.31
N ASN A 206 -2.09 -37.92 -15.43
CA ASN A 206 -1.82 -37.41 -16.78
C ASN A 206 -3.03 -36.78 -17.50
N THR A 207 -4.05 -36.33 -16.78
CA THR A 207 -5.13 -35.52 -17.38
C THR A 207 -4.72 -34.04 -17.40
N TRP A 208 -4.87 -33.37 -18.54
CA TRP A 208 -4.50 -31.96 -18.73
C TRP A 208 -5.69 -31.19 -19.30
N LEU A 209 -5.94 -29.98 -18.81
CA LEU A 209 -6.99 -29.07 -19.27
C LEU A 209 -6.39 -27.69 -19.53
N ASN A 210 -6.53 -27.16 -20.76
CA ASN A 210 -6.07 -25.82 -21.15
C ASN A 210 -4.62 -25.49 -20.68
N GLY A 211 -3.70 -26.45 -20.86
CA GLY A 211 -2.29 -26.32 -20.48
C GLY A 211 -1.97 -26.54 -18.99
N VAL A 212 -2.97 -26.83 -18.15
CA VAL A 212 -2.81 -27.12 -16.71
C VAL A 212 -2.91 -28.62 -16.46
N ARG A 213 -1.93 -29.17 -15.73
CA ARG A 213 -1.92 -30.56 -15.25
C ARG A 213 -2.91 -30.73 -14.11
N LEU A 214 -3.79 -31.73 -14.17
CA LEU A 214 -4.53 -32.18 -13.00
C LEU A 214 -3.59 -32.98 -12.08
N GLN A 215 -2.96 -32.30 -11.12
CA GLN A 215 -2.18 -32.95 -10.07
C GLN A 215 -3.11 -33.56 -9.01
N GLY A 216 -3.01 -34.87 -8.82
CA GLY A 216 -3.45 -35.55 -7.61
C GLY A 216 -2.30 -36.39 -7.07
N GLU A 217 -1.69 -35.97 -5.96
CA GLU A 217 -0.69 -36.79 -5.26
C GLU A 217 -1.38 -37.78 -4.33
N GLY A 218 -1.76 -38.94 -4.89
CA GLY A 218 -2.09 -40.12 -4.09
C GLY A 218 -0.83 -40.60 -3.38
N SER A 219 -0.79 -40.43 -2.06
CA SER A 219 0.34 -40.71 -1.16
C SER A 219 1.03 -42.06 -1.42
N CYS A 220 2.36 -42.07 -1.61
CA CYS A 220 3.18 -43.28 -1.39
C CYS A 220 4.73 -43.13 -1.38
N LEU A 221 5.32 -41.96 -1.66
CA LEU A 221 6.79 -41.81 -1.73
C LEU A 221 7.32 -40.76 -0.74
N GLY A 222 8.53 -41.03 -0.21
CA GLY A 222 9.17 -40.28 0.87
C GLY A 222 10.07 -39.12 0.41
N PRO A 223 10.72 -38.43 1.37
CA PRO A 223 11.38 -37.14 1.14
C PRO A 223 12.80 -37.22 0.54
N ALA A 224 13.30 -36.04 0.13
CA ALA A 224 14.51 -35.75 -0.65
C ALA A 224 14.35 -36.02 -2.17
N VAL A 225 14.94 -35.22 -3.07
CA VAL A 225 16.11 -34.33 -2.94
C VAL A 225 15.85 -32.93 -3.51
N ASP A 226 16.53 -31.92 -2.97
CA ASP A 226 16.60 -30.54 -3.49
C ASP A 226 17.42 -30.38 -4.79
N ASN A 227 17.29 -29.18 -5.39
CA ASN A 227 18.06 -28.59 -6.49
C ASN A 227 17.76 -29.08 -7.93
N GLY A 228 17.32 -28.12 -8.75
CA GLY A 228 17.76 -28.02 -10.14
C GLY A 228 16.71 -28.30 -11.23
N ASP A 229 16.82 -27.54 -12.32
CA ASP A 229 16.02 -27.68 -13.53
C ASP A 229 16.03 -29.10 -14.11
N ASN A 230 14.84 -29.67 -14.36
CA ASN A 230 14.66 -30.72 -15.38
C ASN A 230 13.22 -30.90 -15.90
N ALA A 231 12.21 -30.31 -15.23
CA ALA A 231 10.83 -30.31 -15.75
C ALA A 231 10.69 -29.62 -17.14
N TYR A 232 11.66 -28.78 -17.51
CA TYR A 232 11.68 -28.04 -18.78
C TYR A 232 11.94 -28.93 -20.01
N LEU A 233 12.58 -30.09 -19.87
CA LEU A 233 13.04 -30.91 -21.02
C LEU A 233 12.06 -32.01 -21.47
N ILE A 234 10.95 -32.21 -20.77
CA ILE A 234 9.92 -33.22 -21.13
C ILE A 234 8.69 -32.56 -21.80
N SER A 235 8.50 -31.25 -21.61
CA SER A 235 7.34 -30.49 -22.10
C SER A 235 7.26 -30.40 -23.63
N THR A 236 8.39 -30.27 -24.33
CA THR A 236 8.42 -30.11 -25.80
C THR A 236 7.83 -31.31 -26.53
N ARG A 237 8.16 -32.54 -26.13
CA ARG A 237 7.55 -33.77 -26.67
C ARG A 237 6.09 -33.98 -26.25
N ALA A 238 5.61 -33.31 -25.22
CA ALA A 238 4.20 -33.35 -24.82
C ALA A 238 3.37 -32.31 -25.61
N GLN A 239 3.94 -31.15 -25.92
CA GLN A 239 3.38 -30.16 -26.85
C GLN A 239 3.14 -30.81 -28.24
N GLU A 240 4.14 -31.56 -28.73
CA GLU A 240 4.05 -32.43 -29.92
C GLU A 240 2.98 -33.55 -29.85
N VAL A 241 2.29 -33.74 -28.71
CA VAL A 241 1.16 -34.67 -28.55
C VAL A 241 -0.16 -33.92 -28.44
N ALA A 242 -0.21 -32.83 -27.67
CA ALA A 242 -1.39 -31.97 -27.58
C ALA A 242 -1.75 -31.35 -28.94
N ASP A 243 -0.76 -30.87 -29.70
CA ASP A 243 -0.97 -30.29 -31.03
C ASP A 243 -1.35 -31.33 -32.12
N ARG A 244 -1.52 -32.62 -31.80
CA ARG A 244 -1.97 -33.65 -32.76
C ARG A 244 -3.47 -33.63 -33.02
N TYR A 245 -4.25 -33.14 -32.05
CA TYR A 245 -5.70 -33.04 -32.16
C TYR A 245 -6.08 -31.57 -32.19
N ALA A 246 -6.16 -31.01 -33.39
CA ALA A 246 -6.53 -29.62 -33.57
C ALA A 246 -7.90 -29.33 -32.95
N ARG A 247 -8.00 -28.25 -32.16
CA ARG A 247 -9.29 -27.75 -31.65
C ARG A 247 -10.24 -27.56 -32.83
N ALA A 248 -11.42 -28.18 -32.78
CA ALA A 248 -12.44 -28.07 -33.82
C ALA A 248 -13.16 -26.71 -33.76
N VAL A 249 -12.41 -25.62 -33.93
CA VAL A 249 -12.98 -24.27 -34.10
C VAL A 249 -13.65 -24.22 -35.46
N THR A 250 -14.95 -24.47 -35.51
CA THR A 250 -15.71 -24.47 -36.75
C THR A 250 -15.73 -23.09 -37.39
N ALA A 251 -15.33 -23.01 -38.66
CA ALA A 251 -15.34 -21.78 -39.44
C ALA A 251 -16.78 -21.32 -39.81
N PRO A 252 -17.00 -20.03 -40.10
CA PRO A 252 -18.33 -19.52 -40.43
C PRO A 252 -18.85 -20.10 -41.75
N VAL A 253 -20.09 -20.57 -41.77
CA VAL A 253 -20.64 -21.35 -42.91
C VAL A 253 -21.32 -20.44 -43.94
N LEU A 254 -20.65 -19.34 -44.31
CA LEU A 254 -21.21 -18.31 -45.20
C LEU A 254 -21.50 -18.82 -46.62
N GLY A 255 -20.77 -19.83 -47.09
CA GLY A 255 -20.97 -20.42 -48.44
C GLY A 255 -22.32 -21.13 -48.65
N GLN A 256 -23.14 -21.28 -47.59
CA GLN A 256 -24.50 -21.81 -47.67
C GLN A 256 -25.59 -20.75 -47.59
N VAL A 257 -25.23 -19.47 -47.44
CA VAL A 257 -26.19 -18.35 -47.43
C VAL A 257 -26.78 -18.16 -48.83
N VAL A 258 -28.11 -18.19 -48.93
CA VAL A 258 -28.90 -17.99 -50.17
C VAL A 258 -29.58 -16.63 -50.23
N HIS A 259 -29.83 -15.99 -49.09
CA HIS A 259 -30.27 -14.60 -49.01
C HIS A 259 -29.54 -13.89 -47.87
N TRP A 260 -29.11 -12.65 -48.12
CA TRP A 260 -28.37 -11.84 -47.16
C TRP A 260 -28.79 -10.38 -47.32
N TRP A 261 -29.60 -9.89 -46.39
CA TRP A 261 -30.00 -8.47 -46.35
C TRP A 261 -29.19 -7.75 -45.27
N ARG A 262 -28.61 -6.62 -45.67
CA ARG A 262 -27.86 -5.72 -44.80
C ARG A 262 -28.59 -4.40 -44.71
N PHE A 263 -28.46 -3.74 -43.57
CA PHE A 263 -29.13 -2.48 -43.28
C PHE A 263 -28.10 -1.37 -42.97
N ASP A 264 -26.96 -1.43 -43.67
CA ASP A 264 -25.78 -0.55 -43.62
C ASP A 264 -25.91 0.72 -44.48
N ALA A 265 -27.11 1.04 -44.97
CA ALA A 265 -27.34 2.29 -45.69
C ALA A 265 -27.09 3.53 -44.79
N PRO A 266 -26.62 4.66 -45.35
CA PRO A 266 -26.34 5.88 -44.58
C PRO A 266 -27.51 6.36 -43.73
N ALA A 267 -27.21 6.97 -42.58
CA ALA A 267 -28.22 7.39 -41.62
C ALA A 267 -29.24 8.37 -42.23
N GLY A 268 -30.52 8.04 -42.17
CA GLY A 268 -31.58 8.78 -42.86
C GLY A 268 -32.94 8.06 -42.89
N PRO A 269 -34.00 8.71 -43.37
CA PRO A 269 -35.35 8.14 -43.40
C PRO A 269 -35.46 7.00 -44.43
N ALA A 270 -36.11 5.90 -44.04
CA ALA A 270 -36.44 4.78 -44.92
C ALA A 270 -37.96 4.80 -45.18
N ALA A 271 -38.36 5.39 -46.31
CA ALA A 271 -39.77 5.53 -46.68
C ALA A 271 -40.41 4.16 -47.04
N GLY A 272 -41.73 4.07 -46.90
CA GLY A 272 -42.49 2.92 -47.41
C GLY A 272 -42.26 2.72 -48.91
N GLY A 273 -41.94 1.50 -49.32
CA GLY A 273 -41.49 1.15 -50.67
C GLY A 273 -39.97 1.08 -50.85
N THR A 274 -39.17 1.45 -49.83
CA THR A 274 -37.70 1.32 -49.90
C THR A 274 -37.29 -0.14 -50.09
N ARG A 275 -36.51 -0.41 -51.14
CA ARG A 275 -35.88 -1.72 -51.39
C ARG A 275 -34.61 -1.86 -50.56
N LEU A 276 -34.44 -3.05 -49.99
CA LEU A 276 -33.29 -3.45 -49.19
C LEU A 276 -32.61 -4.58 -49.97
N THR A 277 -31.49 -4.25 -50.62
CA THR A 277 -30.87 -5.11 -51.64
C THR A 277 -30.35 -6.43 -51.05
N ASN A 278 -30.55 -7.52 -51.79
CA ASN A 278 -29.96 -8.80 -51.44
C ASN A 278 -28.47 -8.83 -51.83
N SER A 279 -27.61 -9.11 -50.86
CA SER A 279 -26.16 -9.25 -51.08
C SER A 279 -25.78 -10.59 -51.75
N VAL A 280 -26.74 -11.53 -51.88
CA VAL A 280 -26.58 -12.75 -52.70
C VAL A 280 -27.15 -12.50 -54.09
N PRO A 281 -26.35 -12.58 -55.18
CA PRO A 281 -26.82 -12.36 -56.54
C PRO A 281 -27.99 -13.27 -56.92
N GLY A 282 -29.05 -12.68 -57.50
CA GLY A 282 -30.30 -13.39 -57.85
C GLY A 282 -31.27 -13.61 -56.68
N GLY A 283 -30.88 -13.29 -55.44
CA GLY A 283 -31.81 -13.21 -54.31
C GLY A 283 -32.70 -11.96 -54.42
N GLY A 284 -33.96 -12.06 -54.02
CA GLY A 284 -34.90 -10.94 -54.08
C GLY A 284 -34.63 -9.86 -53.01
N ASP A 285 -34.92 -8.61 -53.33
CA ASP A 285 -34.89 -7.49 -52.37
C ASP A 285 -35.96 -7.66 -51.29
N ALA A 286 -35.65 -7.28 -50.04
CA ALA A 286 -36.67 -7.04 -49.03
C ALA A 286 -37.27 -5.64 -49.19
N LEU A 287 -38.48 -5.42 -48.67
CA LEU A 287 -39.19 -4.13 -48.77
C LEU A 287 -39.53 -3.57 -47.39
N VAL A 288 -39.28 -2.28 -47.20
CA VAL A 288 -39.87 -1.49 -46.11
C VAL A 288 -41.32 -1.19 -46.47
N LEU A 289 -42.27 -1.53 -45.59
CA LEU A 289 -43.69 -1.25 -45.76
C LEU A 289 -44.22 -0.50 -44.51
N GLY A 290 -45.10 0.48 -44.71
CA GLY A 290 -45.52 1.40 -43.65
C GLY A 290 -44.55 2.60 -43.49
N ASN A 291 -44.72 3.35 -42.39
CA ASN A 291 -44.10 4.66 -42.18
C ASN A 291 -43.17 4.71 -40.96
N GLY A 292 -42.16 5.59 -41.02
CA GLY A 292 -41.33 5.95 -39.86
C GLY A 292 -40.13 5.04 -39.58
N ALA A 293 -39.72 4.20 -40.53
CA ALA A 293 -38.43 3.50 -40.43
C ALA A 293 -37.26 4.46 -40.71
N VAL A 294 -36.12 4.22 -40.07
CA VAL A 294 -34.92 5.08 -40.16
C VAL A 294 -33.66 4.22 -40.19
N PHE A 295 -32.81 4.42 -41.20
CA PHE A 295 -31.45 3.87 -41.21
C PHE A 295 -30.60 4.60 -40.17
N THR A 296 -29.79 3.86 -39.42
CA THR A 296 -28.90 4.38 -38.38
C THR A 296 -27.44 4.51 -38.83
N GLY A 297 -27.15 4.19 -40.11
CA GLY A 297 -25.79 3.97 -40.60
C GLY A 297 -25.19 2.62 -40.17
N SER A 298 -25.88 1.88 -39.29
CA SER A 298 -25.51 0.54 -38.81
C SER A 298 -26.76 -0.24 -38.39
N GLY A 299 -27.77 -0.26 -39.27
CA GLY A 299 -29.06 -0.88 -39.02
C GLY A 299 -30.24 -0.10 -39.59
N LEU A 300 -31.39 -0.77 -39.65
CA LEU A 300 -32.69 -0.19 -39.97
C LEU A 300 -33.60 -0.30 -38.74
N ARG A 301 -33.95 0.85 -38.19
CA ARG A 301 -34.79 0.99 -37.00
C ARG A 301 -36.26 1.09 -37.39
N LEU A 302 -37.08 0.17 -36.88
CA LEU A 302 -38.53 0.26 -36.92
C LEU A 302 -39.02 1.12 -35.73
N PRO A 303 -40.06 1.96 -35.92
CA PRO A 303 -40.54 2.85 -34.86
C PRO A 303 -41.34 2.11 -33.76
N GLY A 304 -41.86 0.92 -34.07
CA GLY A 304 -42.96 0.30 -33.34
C GLY A 304 -44.28 1.05 -33.52
N GLY A 305 -45.38 0.45 -33.04
CA GLY A 305 -46.69 1.10 -33.09
C GLY A 305 -47.85 0.19 -32.72
N ALA A 306 -48.95 0.81 -32.30
CA ALA A 306 -50.20 0.12 -32.02
C ALA A 306 -50.74 -0.62 -33.26
N PRO A 307 -51.61 -1.64 -33.09
CA PRO A 307 -52.22 -2.35 -34.21
C PRO A 307 -52.93 -1.37 -35.16
N GLY A 308 -52.77 -1.54 -36.47
CA GLY A 308 -53.37 -0.67 -37.49
C GLY A 308 -52.72 0.71 -37.66
N SER A 309 -51.73 1.10 -36.86
CA SER A 309 -51.10 2.44 -36.87
C SER A 309 -50.37 2.86 -38.16
N GLY A 310 -50.16 1.94 -39.10
CA GLY A 310 -49.37 2.20 -40.32
C GLY A 310 -47.86 2.37 -40.08
N ALA A 311 -47.38 2.05 -38.88
CA ALA A 311 -45.95 1.98 -38.54
C ALA A 311 -45.19 1.00 -39.46
N ALA A 312 -43.89 1.22 -39.62
CA ALA A 312 -43.07 0.45 -40.55
C ALA A 312 -42.74 -0.98 -40.06
N TYR A 313 -42.67 -1.90 -41.02
CA TYR A 313 -42.22 -3.28 -40.89
C TYR A 313 -41.52 -3.74 -42.18
N LEU A 314 -40.92 -4.93 -42.18
CA LEU A 314 -40.25 -5.49 -43.37
C LEU A 314 -41.01 -6.67 -43.96
N GLN A 315 -41.03 -6.75 -45.29
CA GLN A 315 -41.49 -7.90 -46.08
C GLN A 315 -40.28 -8.50 -46.80
N LEU A 316 -39.99 -9.78 -46.58
CA LEU A 316 -39.05 -10.56 -47.38
C LEU A 316 -39.76 -11.15 -48.61
N PRO A 317 -39.05 -11.51 -49.70
CA PRO A 317 -39.63 -12.18 -50.87
C PRO A 317 -40.36 -13.48 -50.52
N ALA A 318 -41.53 -13.72 -51.11
CA ALA A 318 -42.33 -14.93 -50.87
C ALA A 318 -41.57 -16.25 -51.19
N ASN A 319 -40.60 -16.21 -52.11
CA ASN A 319 -39.78 -17.36 -52.50
C ASN A 319 -38.55 -17.62 -51.60
N THR A 320 -38.36 -16.87 -50.51
CA THR A 320 -37.20 -16.96 -49.59
C THR A 320 -36.93 -18.36 -49.02
N LEU A 321 -37.98 -19.19 -48.88
CA LEU A 321 -37.89 -20.57 -48.39
C LEU A 321 -38.13 -21.63 -49.48
N SER A 322 -38.12 -21.24 -50.75
CA SER A 322 -38.53 -22.13 -51.83
C SER A 322 -37.40 -23.07 -52.28
N GLY A 323 -37.75 -24.32 -52.55
CA GLY A 323 -36.78 -25.39 -52.87
C GLY A 323 -35.92 -25.86 -51.68
N LEU A 324 -36.12 -25.33 -50.46
CA LEU A 324 -35.32 -25.72 -49.29
C LEU A 324 -35.91 -26.95 -48.58
N SER A 325 -35.07 -27.95 -48.32
CA SER A 325 -35.41 -29.08 -47.43
C SER A 325 -34.93 -28.86 -45.99
N ASN A 326 -33.93 -28.00 -45.80
CA ASN A 326 -33.41 -27.52 -44.52
C ASN A 326 -33.16 -26.01 -44.65
N VAL A 327 -33.27 -25.25 -43.56
CA VAL A 327 -32.94 -23.82 -43.56
C VAL A 327 -32.31 -23.39 -42.24
N THR A 328 -31.53 -22.31 -42.26
CA THR A 328 -31.23 -21.51 -41.07
C THR A 328 -31.55 -20.05 -41.35
N ILE A 329 -32.34 -19.43 -40.48
CA ILE A 329 -32.70 -18.01 -40.48
C ILE A 329 -31.87 -17.36 -39.36
N GLU A 330 -30.96 -16.46 -39.69
CA GLU A 330 -30.18 -15.68 -38.71
C GLU A 330 -30.56 -14.21 -38.77
N ILE A 331 -30.76 -13.60 -37.60
CA ILE A 331 -31.20 -12.21 -37.44
C ILE A 331 -30.35 -11.55 -36.35
N TRP A 332 -29.67 -10.46 -36.68
CA TRP A 332 -29.04 -9.57 -35.71
C TRP A 332 -29.95 -8.37 -35.47
N ALA A 333 -30.43 -8.20 -34.23
CA ALA A 333 -31.37 -7.14 -33.89
C ALA A 333 -31.17 -6.59 -32.47
N ARG A 334 -31.46 -5.30 -32.30
CA ARG A 334 -31.59 -4.60 -31.02
C ARG A 334 -33.08 -4.40 -30.72
N PRO A 335 -33.68 -5.08 -29.74
CA PRO A 335 -34.98 -4.70 -29.18
C PRO A 335 -34.87 -3.30 -28.54
N LEU A 336 -35.83 -2.40 -28.79
CA LEU A 336 -35.77 -1.00 -28.32
C LEU A 336 -36.94 -0.60 -27.41
N ALA A 337 -38.03 -1.35 -27.43
CA ALA A 337 -39.06 -1.35 -26.38
C ALA A 337 -39.91 -2.63 -26.47
N ALA A 338 -40.55 -3.00 -25.37
CA ALA A 338 -41.66 -3.95 -25.42
C ALA A 338 -42.82 -3.34 -26.24
N GLN A 339 -43.45 -4.15 -27.09
CA GLN A 339 -44.67 -3.84 -27.83
C GLN A 339 -45.57 -5.07 -27.80
N ASN A 340 -46.86 -4.90 -27.50
CA ASN A 340 -47.79 -5.99 -27.18
C ASN A 340 -47.79 -7.11 -28.22
N TRP A 341 -47.27 -8.30 -27.86
CA TRP A 341 -47.16 -9.48 -28.73
C TRP A 341 -46.39 -9.27 -30.04
N SER A 342 -45.55 -8.23 -30.10
CA SER A 342 -44.74 -7.92 -31.27
C SER A 342 -43.81 -9.07 -31.66
N ARG A 343 -43.60 -9.25 -32.97
CA ARG A 343 -42.83 -10.35 -33.56
C ARG A 343 -41.43 -9.88 -33.96
N LEU A 344 -40.41 -10.71 -33.70
CA LEU A 344 -39.12 -10.56 -34.38
C LEU A 344 -39.27 -10.95 -35.84
N PHE A 345 -39.92 -12.08 -36.10
CA PHE A 345 -40.41 -12.48 -37.41
C PHE A 345 -41.71 -13.28 -37.30
N ASP A 346 -42.50 -13.25 -38.37
CA ASP A 346 -43.73 -14.03 -38.56
C ASP A 346 -43.85 -14.41 -40.04
N PHE A 347 -43.67 -15.70 -40.34
CA PHE A 347 -43.70 -16.23 -41.70
C PHE A 347 -44.97 -17.07 -41.85
N HIS A 348 -45.93 -16.64 -42.68
CA HIS A 348 -47.29 -17.18 -42.67
C HIS A 348 -48.02 -17.22 -44.01
N ASN A 349 -49.06 -18.07 -44.05
CA ASN A 349 -50.19 -18.01 -44.99
C ASN A 349 -51.50 -17.58 -44.29
N GLY A 350 -51.44 -17.26 -42.99
CA GLY A 350 -52.57 -16.83 -42.16
C GLY A 350 -52.42 -17.33 -40.72
N THR A 351 -53.34 -16.96 -39.84
CA THR A 351 -53.30 -17.29 -38.40
C THR A 351 -53.53 -18.78 -38.06
N GLY A 352 -53.77 -19.64 -39.06
CA GLY A 352 -53.76 -21.11 -38.93
C GLY A 352 -52.56 -21.80 -39.60
N HIS A 353 -51.61 -21.03 -40.15
CA HIS A 353 -50.50 -21.55 -40.96
C HIS A 353 -49.26 -20.62 -40.91
N TYR A 354 -48.46 -20.69 -39.84
CA TYR A 354 -47.27 -19.85 -39.61
C TYR A 354 -46.12 -20.55 -38.85
N VAL A 355 -44.95 -19.89 -38.86
CA VAL A 355 -43.87 -20.05 -37.88
C VAL A 355 -43.40 -18.66 -37.47
N MET A 356 -43.25 -18.42 -36.16
CA MET A 356 -42.94 -17.08 -35.63
C MET A 356 -42.07 -17.15 -34.38
N LEU A 357 -41.34 -16.06 -34.13
CA LEU A 357 -40.66 -15.79 -32.86
C LEU A 357 -41.07 -14.41 -32.34
N SER A 358 -41.66 -14.35 -31.15
CA SER A 358 -42.04 -13.06 -30.55
C SER A 358 -40.81 -12.31 -30.00
N LEU A 359 -40.83 -10.98 -30.13
CA LEU A 359 -39.87 -10.07 -29.49
C LEU A 359 -40.23 -9.88 -28.01
N ALA A 360 -41.54 -9.85 -27.72
CA ALA A 360 -42.14 -9.79 -26.39
C ALA A 360 -43.41 -10.66 -26.36
N ARG A 361 -43.73 -11.26 -25.21
CA ARG A 361 -44.98 -12.00 -24.98
C ARG A 361 -45.88 -11.11 -24.12
N GLY A 362 -46.96 -10.57 -24.70
CA GLY A 362 -47.59 -9.37 -24.15
C GLY A 362 -46.60 -8.19 -24.21
N THR A 363 -46.44 -7.46 -23.11
CA THR A 363 -45.52 -6.31 -23.00
C THR A 363 -44.26 -6.58 -22.17
N ASP A 364 -43.84 -7.83 -22.01
CA ASP A 364 -42.58 -8.20 -21.36
C ASP A 364 -41.54 -8.62 -22.40
N LEU A 365 -40.41 -7.91 -22.46
CA LEU A 365 -39.26 -8.28 -23.31
C LEU A 365 -38.56 -9.55 -22.82
N ASN A 366 -38.63 -9.86 -21.52
CA ASN A 366 -37.95 -11.02 -20.93
C ASN A 366 -38.70 -12.34 -21.19
N ALA A 367 -39.91 -12.26 -21.76
CA ALA A 367 -40.69 -13.42 -22.18
C ALA A 367 -40.80 -13.45 -23.71
N GLN A 368 -40.29 -14.51 -24.35
CA GLN A 368 -40.46 -14.74 -25.79
C GLN A 368 -41.14 -16.07 -26.07
N ARG A 369 -41.92 -16.13 -27.15
CA ARG A 369 -42.57 -17.35 -27.64
C ARG A 369 -42.02 -17.73 -29.01
N PHE A 370 -41.59 -18.98 -29.15
CA PHE A 370 -41.36 -19.63 -30.43
C PHE A 370 -42.50 -20.60 -30.73
N GLU A 371 -43.12 -20.50 -31.91
CA GLU A 371 -44.35 -21.21 -32.22
C GLU A 371 -44.46 -21.52 -33.72
N SER A 372 -45.08 -22.66 -34.03
CA SER A 372 -45.58 -22.94 -35.37
C SER A 372 -47.00 -23.50 -35.28
N VAL A 373 -47.86 -23.03 -36.17
CA VAL A 373 -49.21 -23.56 -36.37
C VAL A 373 -49.30 -23.96 -37.84
N VAL A 374 -49.65 -25.20 -38.16
CA VAL A 374 -49.90 -25.62 -39.55
C VAL A 374 -51.14 -26.50 -39.60
N GLY A 375 -52.09 -26.14 -40.46
CA GLY A 375 -53.40 -26.80 -40.52
C GLY A 375 -54.20 -26.68 -39.22
N GLY A 376 -53.93 -25.67 -38.39
CA GLY A 376 -54.47 -25.52 -37.05
C GLY A 376 -53.76 -26.33 -35.95
N ALA A 377 -52.82 -27.22 -36.29
CA ALA A 377 -52.01 -27.93 -35.29
C ALA A 377 -50.92 -27.00 -34.75
N GLN A 378 -51.04 -26.60 -33.47
CA GLN A 378 -50.17 -25.65 -32.78
C GLN A 378 -49.09 -26.35 -31.95
N VAL A 379 -47.83 -25.95 -32.14
CA VAL A 379 -46.68 -26.42 -31.35
C VAL A 379 -45.91 -25.20 -30.83
N THR A 380 -45.74 -25.11 -29.50
CA THR A 380 -45.25 -23.90 -28.81
C THR A 380 -44.11 -24.21 -27.85
N ARG A 381 -43.15 -23.27 -27.73
CA ARG A 381 -42.19 -23.18 -26.62
C ARG A 381 -42.05 -21.72 -26.19
N ASP A 382 -42.35 -21.45 -24.92
CA ASP A 382 -42.09 -20.15 -24.28
C ASP A 382 -40.72 -20.17 -23.58
N SER A 383 -40.10 -19.00 -23.48
CA SER A 383 -38.81 -18.79 -22.83
C SER A 383 -38.84 -17.54 -21.95
N GLY A 384 -38.05 -17.56 -20.88
CA GLY A 384 -37.88 -16.44 -19.94
C GLY A 384 -36.50 -15.79 -20.04
N LEU A 385 -35.92 -15.69 -21.24
CA LEU A 385 -34.58 -15.12 -21.42
C LEU A 385 -34.59 -13.60 -21.23
N PRO A 386 -33.81 -13.05 -20.27
CA PRO A 386 -33.67 -11.61 -20.12
C PRO A 386 -33.27 -10.93 -21.43
N THR A 387 -33.96 -9.85 -21.79
CA THR A 387 -33.72 -9.12 -23.03
C THR A 387 -33.70 -7.62 -22.73
N GLU A 388 -32.49 -7.10 -22.55
CA GLU A 388 -32.22 -5.68 -22.31
C GLU A 388 -32.53 -4.84 -23.55
N SER A 389 -33.04 -3.62 -23.33
CA SER A 389 -33.35 -2.69 -24.43
C SER A 389 -32.10 -1.95 -24.92
N GLY A 390 -31.93 -1.85 -26.24
CA GLY A 390 -30.75 -1.28 -26.90
C GLY A 390 -29.63 -2.30 -27.18
N THR A 391 -29.56 -3.37 -26.38
CA THR A 391 -28.55 -4.42 -26.50
C THR A 391 -28.75 -5.26 -27.76
N LEU A 392 -27.64 -5.58 -28.44
CA LEU A 392 -27.63 -6.36 -29.67
C LEU A 392 -27.71 -7.86 -29.36
N PHE A 393 -28.67 -8.54 -29.97
CA PHE A 393 -28.81 -9.99 -29.90
C PHE A 393 -28.73 -10.62 -31.29
N HIS A 394 -28.17 -11.82 -31.34
CA HIS A 394 -28.28 -12.74 -32.46
C HIS A 394 -29.36 -13.77 -32.14
N TYR A 395 -30.28 -13.92 -33.08
CA TYR A 395 -31.32 -14.94 -33.07
C TYR A 395 -31.08 -15.83 -34.28
N ALA A 396 -30.91 -17.13 -34.08
CA ALA A 396 -30.85 -18.09 -35.19
C ALA A 396 -31.94 -19.13 -35.05
N VAL A 397 -32.56 -19.53 -36.16
CA VAL A 397 -33.65 -20.50 -36.20
C VAL A 397 -33.39 -21.49 -37.33
N THR A 398 -33.14 -22.75 -37.00
CA THR A 398 -32.91 -23.84 -37.95
C THR A 398 -34.19 -24.64 -38.18
N TYR A 399 -34.38 -25.16 -39.38
CA TYR A 399 -35.26 -26.30 -39.65
C TYR A 399 -34.42 -27.45 -40.17
N THR A 400 -34.50 -28.59 -39.47
CA THR A 400 -33.92 -29.86 -39.89
C THR A 400 -35.04 -30.82 -40.30
N SER A 401 -35.01 -31.33 -41.52
CA SER A 401 -35.89 -32.43 -41.95
C SER A 401 -35.59 -33.70 -41.15
N THR A 402 -36.62 -34.34 -40.59
CA THR A 402 -36.47 -35.56 -39.78
C THR A 402 -37.11 -36.80 -40.43
N GLY A 403 -37.83 -36.62 -41.54
CA GLY A 403 -38.40 -37.71 -42.31
C GLY A 403 -39.36 -37.22 -43.41
N PRO A 404 -39.95 -38.13 -44.20
CA PRO A 404 -40.98 -37.78 -45.16
C PRO A 404 -42.21 -37.16 -44.45
N GLY A 405 -42.41 -35.85 -44.63
CA GLY A 405 -43.50 -35.13 -43.98
C GLY A 405 -43.24 -34.69 -42.53
N SER A 406 -42.00 -34.70 -42.04
CA SER A 406 -41.67 -34.25 -40.69
C SER A 406 -40.35 -33.47 -40.59
N GLY A 407 -40.25 -32.63 -39.56
CA GLY A 407 -39.03 -31.90 -39.24
C GLY A 407 -38.99 -31.40 -37.80
N ARG A 408 -37.88 -30.73 -37.46
CA ARG A 408 -37.67 -30.05 -36.18
C ARG A 408 -37.19 -28.63 -36.46
N TRP A 409 -37.97 -27.64 -36.02
CA TRP A 409 -37.49 -26.28 -35.89
C TRP A 409 -36.74 -26.15 -34.56
N THR A 410 -35.58 -25.49 -34.54
CA THR A 410 -34.83 -25.20 -33.30
C THR A 410 -34.37 -23.75 -33.32
N TRP A 411 -34.51 -23.03 -32.20
CA TRP A 411 -34.04 -21.65 -32.09
C TRP A 411 -32.95 -21.46 -31.05
N TYR A 412 -32.10 -20.47 -31.33
CA TYR A 412 -30.85 -20.17 -30.65
C TYR A 412 -30.78 -18.67 -30.36
N ARG A 413 -30.12 -18.31 -29.24
CA ARG A 413 -29.78 -16.94 -28.89
C ARG A 413 -28.26 -16.87 -28.69
N ASN A 414 -27.58 -15.94 -29.38
CA ASN A 414 -26.14 -15.71 -29.24
C ASN A 414 -25.27 -16.99 -29.35
N GLY A 415 -25.68 -17.95 -30.18
CA GLY A 415 -25.01 -19.25 -30.38
C GLY A 415 -25.45 -20.40 -29.46
N ASP A 416 -26.37 -20.20 -28.52
CA ASP A 416 -26.85 -21.24 -27.59
C ASP A 416 -28.31 -21.65 -27.86
N GLU A 417 -28.60 -22.96 -27.79
CA GLU A 417 -29.93 -23.53 -28.06
C GLU A 417 -30.92 -23.17 -26.95
N VAL A 418 -32.06 -22.57 -27.31
CA VAL A 418 -33.10 -22.13 -26.37
C VAL A 418 -34.30 -23.08 -26.37
N GLY A 419 -34.58 -23.73 -27.50
CA GLY A 419 -35.61 -24.76 -27.57
C GLY A 419 -36.02 -25.14 -28.99
N SER A 420 -36.87 -26.15 -29.12
CA SER A 420 -37.29 -26.69 -30.41
C SER A 420 -38.76 -27.10 -30.49
N LEU A 421 -39.30 -27.07 -31.70
CA LEU A 421 -40.62 -27.55 -32.09
C LEU A 421 -40.46 -28.70 -33.08
N THR A 422 -40.84 -29.91 -32.68
CA THR A 422 -41.01 -31.03 -33.61
C THR A 422 -42.34 -30.84 -34.34
N VAL A 423 -42.33 -30.92 -35.67
CA VAL A 423 -43.48 -30.58 -36.53
C VAL A 423 -43.77 -31.67 -37.56
N ASN A 424 -45.05 -31.95 -37.76
CA ASN A 424 -45.55 -32.98 -38.68
C ASN A 424 -45.83 -32.41 -40.08
N TYR A 425 -44.87 -31.66 -40.62
CA TYR A 425 -44.85 -31.19 -42.00
C TYR A 425 -43.43 -31.08 -42.54
N ALA A 426 -43.28 -31.12 -43.87
CA ALA A 426 -42.01 -30.85 -44.55
C ALA A 426 -41.85 -29.34 -44.86
N LEU A 427 -40.63 -28.80 -44.85
CA LEU A 427 -40.39 -27.39 -45.21
C LEU A 427 -40.87 -27.06 -46.64
N GLY A 428 -40.81 -28.03 -47.56
CA GLY A 428 -41.34 -27.89 -48.92
C GLY A 428 -42.87 -27.74 -49.01
N SER A 429 -43.63 -28.19 -48.00
CA SER A 429 -45.07 -27.90 -47.88
C SER A 429 -45.35 -26.61 -47.10
N PHE A 430 -44.38 -26.14 -46.31
CA PHE A 430 -44.45 -24.86 -45.61
C PHE A 430 -43.88 -23.73 -46.48
N GLN A 431 -44.69 -23.25 -47.43
CA GLN A 431 -44.34 -22.16 -48.34
C GLN A 431 -45.18 -20.91 -48.01
N PRO A 432 -44.70 -20.01 -47.13
CA PRO A 432 -45.44 -18.80 -46.71
C PRO A 432 -45.40 -17.71 -47.79
N ALA A 433 -46.55 -17.11 -48.10
CA ALA A 433 -46.67 -15.96 -48.98
C ALA A 433 -46.24 -14.64 -48.30
N TYR A 434 -46.38 -14.57 -46.97
CA TYR A 434 -46.00 -13.40 -46.17
C TYR A 434 -44.84 -13.78 -45.25
N LEU A 435 -43.72 -13.07 -45.39
CA LEU A 435 -42.56 -13.24 -44.53
C LEU A 435 -42.23 -11.88 -43.91
N TRP A 436 -42.76 -11.64 -42.72
CA TRP A 436 -42.68 -10.35 -42.06
C TRP A 436 -41.61 -10.33 -40.97
N LEU A 437 -40.89 -9.21 -40.88
CA LEU A 437 -40.06 -8.87 -39.71
C LEU A 437 -40.68 -7.64 -39.05
N GLY A 438 -40.88 -7.69 -37.74
CA GLY A 438 -41.45 -6.60 -36.95
C GLY A 438 -42.99 -6.50 -36.97
N ARG A 439 -43.70 -7.43 -37.61
CA ARG A 439 -45.17 -7.46 -37.70
C ARG A 439 -45.70 -8.89 -37.49
N SER A 440 -46.92 -8.99 -36.97
CA SER A 440 -47.65 -10.24 -36.74
C SER A 440 -48.72 -10.52 -37.81
N ALA A 441 -49.00 -11.81 -38.04
CA ALA A 441 -50.18 -12.30 -38.76
C ALA A 441 -51.49 -11.94 -38.04
N TYR A 442 -51.48 -11.78 -36.72
CA TYR A 442 -52.65 -11.40 -35.92
C TYR A 442 -52.80 -9.86 -35.89
N ALA A 443 -53.93 -9.37 -36.40
CA ALA A 443 -54.21 -7.94 -36.53
C ALA A 443 -54.42 -7.17 -35.19
N ALA A 444 -54.34 -7.85 -34.05
CA ALA A 444 -54.43 -7.27 -32.70
C ALA A 444 -53.06 -7.08 -32.02
N ASP A 445 -51.97 -7.58 -32.62
CA ASP A 445 -50.63 -7.43 -32.08
C ASP A 445 -49.97 -6.12 -32.55
N ALA A 446 -49.13 -5.54 -31.70
CA ALA A 446 -48.39 -4.32 -31.99
C ALA A 446 -47.17 -4.59 -32.90
N LEU A 447 -46.77 -3.59 -33.67
CA LEU A 447 -45.56 -3.63 -34.49
C LEU A 447 -44.33 -3.44 -33.60
N ALA A 448 -43.25 -4.16 -33.91
CA ALA A 448 -42.05 -4.21 -33.09
C ALA A 448 -41.28 -2.88 -33.10
N ARG A 449 -40.85 -2.45 -31.92
CA ARG A 449 -39.89 -1.35 -31.77
C ARG A 449 -38.50 -1.94 -31.59
N CYS A 450 -37.82 -2.13 -32.72
CA CYS A 450 -36.52 -2.80 -32.80
C CYS A 450 -35.70 -2.23 -33.97
N GLU A 451 -34.40 -2.51 -33.96
CA GLU A 451 -33.47 -2.16 -35.03
C GLU A 451 -32.78 -3.43 -35.53
N TYR A 452 -32.99 -3.74 -36.81
CA TYR A 452 -32.35 -4.87 -37.46
C TYR A 452 -31.01 -4.41 -38.04
N LEU A 453 -29.97 -5.21 -37.86
CA LEU A 453 -28.63 -4.94 -38.38
C LEU A 453 -28.38 -5.77 -39.64
N GLU A 454 -28.72 -7.06 -39.58
CA GLU A 454 -28.50 -8.01 -40.67
C GLU A 454 -29.46 -9.20 -40.59
N VAL A 455 -29.84 -9.76 -41.74
CA VAL A 455 -30.59 -11.02 -41.86
C VAL A 455 -29.92 -11.93 -42.88
N ARG A 456 -29.65 -13.18 -42.50
CA ARG A 456 -29.10 -14.24 -43.38
C ARG A 456 -30.08 -15.42 -43.44
N ILE A 457 -30.22 -16.02 -44.62
CA ILE A 457 -30.96 -17.27 -44.84
C ILE A 457 -29.98 -18.27 -45.46
N SER A 458 -29.77 -19.43 -44.83
CA SER A 458 -28.86 -20.48 -45.30
C SER A 458 -29.61 -21.74 -45.74
N ARG A 459 -29.18 -22.39 -46.83
CA ARG A 459 -29.82 -23.61 -47.39
C ARG A 459 -29.58 -24.92 -46.60
N VAL A 460 -29.04 -24.79 -45.38
CA VAL A 460 -28.69 -25.90 -44.49
C VAL A 460 -29.21 -25.59 -43.09
N ALA A 461 -29.47 -26.61 -42.29
CA ALA A 461 -29.59 -26.47 -40.84
C ALA A 461 -28.17 -26.40 -40.25
N LEU A 462 -27.78 -25.24 -39.73
CA LEU A 462 -26.49 -25.06 -39.09
C LEU A 462 -26.47 -25.77 -37.73
N GLN A 463 -25.33 -26.38 -37.39
CA GLN A 463 -25.09 -26.95 -36.06
C GLN A 463 -24.71 -25.85 -35.05
N ARG A 464 -24.85 -26.10 -33.74
CA ARG A 464 -24.66 -25.08 -32.68
C ARG A 464 -23.28 -24.41 -32.72
N ASP A 465 -22.24 -25.17 -33.06
CA ASP A 465 -20.88 -24.70 -33.29
C ASP A 465 -20.80 -23.72 -34.48
N GLN A 466 -21.46 -24.05 -35.60
CA GLN A 466 -21.58 -23.22 -36.79
C GLN A 466 -22.40 -21.94 -36.53
N ILE A 467 -23.43 -22.03 -35.68
CA ILE A 467 -24.25 -20.89 -35.25
C ILE A 467 -23.46 -19.98 -34.31
N LEU A 468 -22.67 -20.52 -33.37
CA LEU A 468 -21.74 -19.71 -32.57
C LEU A 468 -20.67 -19.08 -33.47
N ALA A 469 -20.18 -19.78 -34.50
CA ALA A 469 -19.22 -19.23 -35.44
C ALA A 469 -19.81 -18.02 -36.18
N ASN A 470 -20.99 -18.18 -36.79
CA ASN A 470 -21.68 -17.08 -37.47
C ASN A 470 -22.06 -15.93 -36.50
N TYR A 471 -22.49 -16.23 -35.27
CA TYR A 471 -22.71 -15.24 -34.19
C TYR A 471 -21.46 -14.41 -33.91
N SER A 472 -20.33 -15.09 -33.74
CA SER A 472 -19.06 -14.50 -33.30
C SER A 472 -18.38 -13.69 -34.39
N LEU A 473 -18.67 -13.99 -35.65
CA LEU A 473 -18.34 -13.15 -36.80
C LEU A 473 -19.12 -11.81 -36.79
N GLY A 474 -20.25 -11.77 -36.06
CA GLY A 474 -21.12 -10.61 -35.93
C GLY A 474 -21.88 -10.25 -37.21
N PRO A 475 -22.67 -9.16 -37.17
CA PRO A 475 -23.10 -8.45 -38.36
C PRO A 475 -21.91 -7.64 -38.93
N TRP A 476 -22.06 -7.10 -40.14
CA TRP A 476 -21.06 -6.25 -40.83
C TRP A 476 -19.80 -6.95 -41.38
N PHE A 477 -19.74 -8.29 -41.36
CA PHE A 477 -18.65 -9.01 -42.01
C PHE A 477 -18.54 -8.64 -43.51
N THR A 478 -17.39 -8.13 -43.94
CA THR A 478 -17.14 -7.78 -45.34
C THR A 478 -16.50 -8.96 -46.08
N PRO A 479 -17.11 -9.49 -47.16
CA PRO A 479 -16.59 -10.65 -47.90
C PRO A 479 -15.23 -10.45 -48.59
N SER A 480 -14.67 -9.23 -48.57
CA SER A 480 -13.31 -8.90 -48.99
C SER A 480 -12.23 -9.20 -47.94
N THR A 481 -12.62 -9.57 -46.72
CA THR A 481 -11.69 -10.00 -45.66
C THR A 481 -11.35 -11.48 -45.83
N VAL A 482 -10.08 -11.79 -46.05
CA VAL A 482 -9.57 -13.17 -46.10
C VAL A 482 -9.43 -13.69 -44.67
N THR A 483 -10.07 -14.80 -44.33
CA THR A 483 -10.00 -15.39 -42.99
C THR A 483 -9.00 -16.53 -42.94
N LEU A 484 -8.33 -16.73 -41.80
CA LEU A 484 -7.66 -17.98 -41.50
C LEU A 484 -8.76 -19.05 -41.28
N VAL A 485 -8.60 -20.27 -41.81
CA VAL A 485 -9.64 -21.33 -41.74
C VAL A 485 -9.31 -22.48 -40.79
N ALA A 486 -8.08 -22.52 -40.28
CA ALA A 486 -7.61 -23.41 -39.22
C ALA A 486 -6.30 -22.86 -38.64
N ASP A 487 -5.99 -23.18 -37.38
CA ASP A 487 -4.69 -22.85 -36.74
C ASP A 487 -3.51 -23.26 -37.63
N ASP A 488 -2.44 -22.46 -37.69
CA ASP A 488 -1.15 -22.94 -38.19
C ASP A 488 -0.63 -24.05 -37.23
N PRO A 489 -0.39 -25.29 -37.68
CA PRO A 489 0.28 -26.29 -36.86
C PRO A 489 1.74 -25.88 -36.57
N PRO A 490 2.36 -26.41 -35.50
CA PRO A 490 3.77 -26.14 -35.19
C PRO A 490 4.70 -26.38 -36.38
N GLY A 491 5.67 -25.48 -36.59
CA GLY A 491 6.61 -25.54 -37.72
C GLY A 491 6.05 -25.08 -39.07
N SER A 492 4.77 -24.69 -39.15
CA SER A 492 4.15 -24.07 -40.33
C SER A 492 3.83 -22.58 -40.08
N SER A 493 3.57 -21.83 -41.15
CA SER A 493 3.27 -20.39 -41.07
C SER A 493 2.44 -19.94 -42.28
N SER A 494 1.25 -19.39 -42.03
CA SER A 494 0.46 -18.66 -43.02
C SER A 494 0.88 -17.19 -43.15
N PHE A 495 1.79 -16.68 -42.31
CA PHE A 495 2.15 -15.25 -42.26
C PHE A 495 2.84 -14.71 -43.53
N ALA A 496 3.52 -15.58 -44.29
CA ALA A 496 4.26 -15.21 -45.50
C ALA A 496 4.07 -16.21 -46.67
N ALA A 497 3.03 -17.05 -46.60
CA ALA A 497 2.72 -18.10 -47.57
C ALA A 497 1.20 -18.30 -47.70
N ALA A 498 0.74 -19.06 -48.69
CA ALA A 498 -0.69 -19.35 -48.89
C ALA A 498 -1.34 -20.03 -47.68
N GLY A 499 -0.63 -20.98 -47.06
CA GLY A 499 -0.97 -21.52 -45.74
C GLY A 499 -2.42 -21.99 -45.61
N ARG A 500 -3.14 -21.40 -44.65
CA ARG A 500 -4.52 -21.71 -44.27
C ARG A 500 -5.48 -20.53 -44.48
N TRP A 501 -5.16 -19.63 -45.42
CA TRP A 501 -6.04 -18.52 -45.79
C TRP A 501 -7.23 -18.97 -46.65
N SER A 502 -8.40 -18.35 -46.46
CA SER A 502 -9.68 -18.74 -47.08
C SER A 502 -9.73 -18.59 -48.60
N ASP A 503 -8.79 -17.86 -49.20
CA ASP A 503 -8.63 -17.71 -50.65
C ASP A 503 -7.50 -18.59 -51.23
N GLY A 504 -6.77 -19.32 -50.38
CA GLY A 504 -5.63 -20.14 -50.75
C GLY A 504 -4.45 -19.36 -51.33
N GLN A 505 -4.33 -18.05 -51.07
CA GLN A 505 -3.26 -17.20 -51.58
C GLN A 505 -2.38 -16.63 -50.46
N ALA A 506 -1.12 -16.33 -50.78
CA ALA A 506 -0.22 -15.68 -49.84
C ALA A 506 -0.69 -14.23 -49.54
N PRO A 507 -0.39 -13.68 -48.34
CA PRO A 507 -0.74 -12.31 -47.98
C PRO A 507 -0.34 -11.27 -49.03
N ALA A 508 -1.30 -10.45 -49.48
CA ALA A 508 -1.12 -9.50 -50.57
C ALA A 508 -1.67 -8.10 -50.22
N PHE A 509 -0.98 -7.06 -50.67
CA PHE A 509 -1.19 -5.68 -50.21
C PHE A 509 -2.57 -5.08 -50.56
N THR A 510 -3.33 -5.70 -51.45
CA THR A 510 -4.69 -5.30 -51.84
C THR A 510 -5.78 -5.92 -50.96
N LYS A 511 -5.43 -6.71 -49.93
CA LYS A 511 -6.38 -7.49 -49.12
C LYS A 511 -6.20 -7.25 -47.62
N THR A 512 -7.33 -7.30 -46.90
CA THR A 512 -7.37 -7.35 -45.43
C THR A 512 -7.48 -8.81 -44.98
N TYR A 513 -6.74 -9.17 -43.94
CA TYR A 513 -6.70 -10.52 -43.39
C TYR A 513 -7.22 -10.54 -41.96
N SER A 514 -7.94 -11.59 -41.55
CA SER A 514 -8.41 -11.80 -40.18
C SER A 514 -8.09 -13.20 -39.68
N THR A 515 -7.57 -13.34 -38.45
CA THR A 515 -7.27 -14.66 -37.90
C THR A 515 -8.49 -15.43 -37.39
N TYR A 516 -9.63 -14.75 -37.16
CA TYR A 516 -10.91 -15.36 -36.78
C TYR A 516 -10.78 -16.55 -35.79
N ARG A 517 -10.48 -16.26 -34.51
CA ARG A 517 -10.19 -17.23 -33.44
C ARG A 517 -9.03 -18.22 -33.63
N PHE A 518 -8.49 -18.37 -34.83
CA PHE A 518 -7.35 -19.23 -35.10
C PHE A 518 -6.01 -18.56 -34.79
N ARG A 519 -4.97 -19.38 -34.70
CA ARG A 519 -3.58 -19.00 -34.42
C ARG A 519 -2.76 -18.89 -35.71
N LEU A 520 -2.35 -17.67 -36.05
CA LEU A 520 -1.37 -17.36 -37.08
C LEU A 520 0.06 -17.46 -36.49
N ARG A 521 0.99 -18.07 -37.22
CA ARG A 521 2.40 -18.20 -36.81
C ARG A 521 3.32 -17.49 -37.80
N THR A 522 4.36 -16.83 -37.29
CA THR A 522 5.49 -16.41 -38.13
C THR A 522 6.39 -17.61 -38.44
N PRO A 523 7.22 -17.56 -39.49
CA PRO A 523 8.34 -18.49 -39.64
C PRO A 523 9.24 -18.51 -38.41
N ALA A 524 9.87 -19.66 -38.14
CA ALA A 524 10.77 -19.88 -37.02
C ALA A 524 12.23 -19.64 -37.43
N ASP A 525 12.59 -18.38 -37.70
CA ASP A 525 13.91 -17.97 -38.17
C ASP A 525 14.36 -16.61 -37.61
N ALA A 526 15.59 -16.20 -37.91
CA ALA A 526 16.17 -14.94 -37.44
C ALA A 526 15.85 -13.73 -38.35
N VAL A 527 14.99 -13.89 -39.36
CA VAL A 527 14.79 -12.87 -40.40
C VAL A 527 13.77 -11.83 -39.94
N SER A 528 14.10 -10.55 -40.12
CA SER A 528 13.13 -9.45 -39.95
C SER A 528 12.20 -9.38 -41.17
N ARG A 529 10.88 -9.30 -40.94
CA ARG A 529 9.85 -9.56 -41.97
C ARG A 529 8.68 -8.57 -41.86
N SER A 530 8.09 -8.22 -42.99
CA SER A 530 6.83 -7.45 -43.05
C SER A 530 5.66 -8.38 -43.41
N PHE A 531 4.50 -8.20 -42.78
CA PHE A 531 3.25 -8.77 -43.26
C PHE A 531 2.87 -8.09 -44.58
N ALA A 532 2.65 -8.89 -45.63
CA ALA A 532 2.41 -8.36 -46.97
C ALA A 532 0.95 -7.96 -47.24
N GLY A 533 0.00 -8.31 -46.36
CA GLY A 533 -1.38 -7.84 -46.41
C GLY A 533 -1.52 -6.35 -46.04
N GLN A 534 -2.61 -5.71 -46.47
CA GLN A 534 -2.89 -4.30 -46.15
C GLN A 534 -3.08 -4.08 -44.64
N ARG A 535 -3.83 -5.00 -44.03
CA ARG A 535 -4.26 -5.01 -42.63
C ARG A 535 -4.29 -6.46 -42.13
N LEU A 536 -3.97 -6.66 -40.86
CA LEU A 536 -4.14 -7.91 -40.13
C LEU A 536 -5.01 -7.67 -38.89
N ARG A 537 -6.20 -8.27 -38.85
CA ARG A 537 -7.08 -8.28 -37.67
C ARG A 537 -6.87 -9.58 -36.90
N LEU A 538 -6.51 -9.48 -35.64
CA LEU A 538 -6.58 -10.61 -34.71
C LEU A 538 -7.95 -10.54 -34.06
N ASP A 539 -8.86 -11.45 -34.44
CA ASP A 539 -10.28 -11.39 -34.03
C ASP A 539 -10.61 -12.57 -33.13
N GLY A 540 -10.28 -12.43 -31.83
CA GLY A 540 -10.24 -13.52 -30.85
C GLY A 540 -9.23 -14.64 -31.15
N GLY A 541 -8.46 -14.50 -32.23
CA GLY A 541 -7.36 -15.39 -32.59
C GLY A 541 -6.03 -14.91 -32.03
N SER A 542 -4.92 -15.46 -32.53
CA SER A 542 -3.59 -15.07 -32.03
C SER A 542 -2.54 -14.92 -33.13
N LEU A 543 -1.52 -14.12 -32.85
CA LEU A 543 -0.29 -14.01 -33.64
C LEU A 543 0.88 -14.48 -32.78
N THR A 544 1.45 -15.63 -33.14
CA THR A 544 2.62 -16.20 -32.49
C THR A 544 3.89 -15.86 -33.26
N TRP A 545 4.78 -15.08 -32.64
CA TRP A 545 6.14 -14.85 -33.13
C TRP A 545 7.05 -15.98 -32.68
N GLN A 546 7.73 -16.61 -33.64
CA GLN A 546 8.59 -17.80 -33.45
C GLN A 546 10.07 -17.56 -33.76
N GLY A 547 10.50 -16.29 -33.86
CA GLY A 547 11.84 -15.96 -34.33
C GLY A 547 12.96 -16.54 -33.45
N THR A 548 14.06 -16.98 -34.06
CA THR A 548 15.16 -17.66 -33.35
C THR A 548 16.23 -16.71 -32.80
N ALA A 549 16.17 -15.44 -33.18
CA ALA A 549 16.96 -14.35 -32.63
C ALA A 549 16.12 -13.07 -32.62
N SER A 550 16.62 -12.01 -31.98
CA SER A 550 15.95 -10.70 -31.97
C SER A 550 15.70 -10.20 -33.40
N SER A 551 14.44 -9.97 -33.78
CA SER A 551 14.06 -9.55 -35.12
C SER A 551 12.85 -8.62 -35.14
N ILE A 552 12.74 -7.84 -36.23
CA ILE A 552 11.64 -6.90 -36.45
C ILE A 552 10.53 -7.59 -37.23
N LEU A 553 9.31 -7.53 -36.69
CA LEU A 553 8.08 -7.84 -37.41
C LEU A 553 7.36 -6.53 -37.73
N GLN A 554 7.11 -6.24 -39.00
CA GLN A 554 6.31 -5.09 -39.41
C GLN A 554 4.90 -5.54 -39.80
N VAL A 555 3.88 -4.96 -39.20
CA VAL A 555 2.48 -5.15 -39.61
C VAL A 555 1.90 -3.75 -39.82
N ARG A 556 1.66 -3.36 -41.08
CA ARG A 556 1.34 -1.97 -41.44
C ARG A 556 0.15 -1.43 -40.64
N ASP A 557 -0.92 -2.21 -40.61
CA ASP A 557 -2.13 -1.92 -39.83
C ASP A 557 -2.57 -3.22 -39.11
N LEU A 558 -2.19 -3.33 -37.83
CA LEU A 558 -2.59 -4.42 -36.94
C LEU A 558 -3.83 -3.98 -36.17
N VAL A 559 -4.83 -4.85 -36.06
CA VAL A 559 -6.05 -4.60 -35.28
C VAL A 559 -6.24 -5.73 -34.27
N LEU A 560 -6.40 -5.39 -33.00
CA LEU A 560 -6.52 -6.31 -31.87
C LEU A 560 -7.95 -6.31 -31.33
N ALA A 561 -8.70 -7.37 -31.60
CA ALA A 561 -10.13 -7.48 -31.34
C ALA A 561 -10.55 -8.86 -30.79
N GLY A 562 -11.78 -8.97 -30.29
CA GLY A 562 -12.39 -10.25 -29.89
C GLY A 562 -11.65 -11.03 -28.78
N ASP A 563 -10.81 -10.36 -27.99
CA ASP A 563 -9.94 -10.92 -26.93
C ASP A 563 -8.80 -11.81 -27.47
N CYS A 564 -8.15 -11.30 -28.52
CA CYS A 564 -6.98 -11.88 -29.17
C CYS A 564 -5.68 -11.88 -28.33
N GLU A 565 -4.67 -12.65 -28.78
CA GLU A 565 -3.33 -12.73 -28.17
C GLU A 565 -2.16 -12.45 -29.14
N LEU A 566 -1.21 -11.61 -28.71
CA LEU A 566 0.15 -11.53 -29.24
C LEU A 566 1.07 -12.41 -28.38
N LEU A 567 1.74 -13.39 -28.98
CA LEU A 567 2.54 -14.39 -28.27
C LEU A 567 4.01 -14.40 -28.73
N HIS A 568 4.95 -14.08 -27.83
CA HIS A 568 6.38 -14.32 -28.01
C HIS A 568 6.73 -15.75 -27.61
N ALA A 569 6.83 -16.65 -28.60
CA ALA A 569 7.24 -18.04 -28.41
C ALA A 569 8.69 -18.33 -28.88
N GLY A 570 9.31 -17.39 -29.59
CA GLY A 570 10.70 -17.47 -30.07
C GLY A 570 11.76 -17.17 -29.00
N THR A 571 12.95 -16.73 -29.44
CA THR A 571 14.09 -16.41 -28.58
C THR A 571 14.72 -15.05 -28.96
N GLY A 572 15.07 -14.25 -27.96
CA GLY A 572 15.55 -12.87 -28.13
C GLY A 572 14.45 -11.83 -27.91
N THR A 573 14.56 -10.66 -28.56
CA THR A 573 13.57 -9.57 -28.48
C THR A 573 12.72 -9.51 -29.75
N TRP A 574 11.39 -9.58 -29.61
CA TRP A 574 10.47 -9.34 -30.72
C TRP A 574 10.18 -7.85 -30.82
N THR A 575 10.56 -7.20 -31.92
CA THR A 575 10.23 -5.79 -32.17
C THR A 575 9.08 -5.70 -33.17
N LEU A 576 7.89 -5.31 -32.72
CA LEU A 576 6.72 -5.08 -33.57
C LEU A 576 6.70 -3.62 -34.04
N THR A 577 6.43 -3.38 -35.33
CA THR A 577 6.40 -2.03 -35.95
C THR A 577 5.22 -1.86 -36.91
N GLY A 578 4.77 -0.61 -37.10
CA GLY A 578 3.58 -0.25 -37.89
C GLY A 578 2.59 0.57 -37.06
N THR A 579 1.27 0.34 -37.21
CA THR A 579 0.25 0.86 -36.27
C THR A 579 -0.54 -0.28 -35.64
N ALA A 580 -0.90 -0.15 -34.37
CA ALA A 580 -1.65 -1.15 -33.61
C ALA A 580 -2.95 -0.56 -33.03
N THR A 581 -4.08 -0.88 -33.66
CA THR A 581 -5.43 -0.47 -33.22
C THR A 581 -5.98 -1.47 -32.20
N VAL A 582 -6.30 -1.03 -31.00
CA VAL A 582 -6.83 -1.87 -29.90
C VAL A 582 -8.34 -1.64 -29.76
N GLU A 583 -9.12 -2.64 -30.14
CA GLU A 583 -10.59 -2.65 -30.03
C GLU A 583 -11.08 -3.58 -28.90
N SER A 584 -10.35 -4.66 -28.60
CA SER A 584 -10.74 -5.62 -27.57
C SER A 584 -10.64 -5.04 -26.14
N PRO A 585 -11.59 -5.38 -25.25
CA PRO A 585 -11.54 -5.01 -23.84
C PRO A 585 -10.42 -5.70 -23.03
N ALA A 586 -9.74 -6.70 -23.61
CA ALA A 586 -8.68 -7.49 -22.97
C ALA A 586 -7.70 -8.14 -23.99
N ALA A 587 -7.10 -7.35 -24.89
CA ALA A 587 -6.12 -7.85 -25.85
C ALA A 587 -4.82 -8.28 -25.13
N MET A 588 -4.48 -9.57 -25.21
CA MET A 588 -3.37 -10.17 -24.47
C MET A 588 -2.03 -9.97 -25.19
N VAL A 589 -0.99 -9.59 -24.44
CA VAL A 589 0.40 -9.46 -24.91
C VAL A 589 1.29 -10.32 -24.02
N ARG A 590 1.54 -11.56 -24.47
CA ARG A 590 2.32 -12.57 -23.74
C ARG A 590 3.78 -12.57 -24.19
N ALA A 591 4.61 -11.84 -23.46
CA ALA A 591 6.07 -11.85 -23.59
C ALA A 591 6.68 -13.11 -22.93
N GLN A 592 6.33 -14.31 -23.41
CA GLN A 592 6.61 -15.55 -22.70
C GLN A 592 8.11 -15.86 -22.62
N ASN A 593 8.77 -15.94 -23.78
CA ASN A 593 10.15 -16.43 -23.89
C ASN A 593 11.19 -15.30 -24.07
N GLY A 594 10.76 -14.04 -24.09
CA GLY A 594 11.65 -12.89 -24.19
C GLY A 594 10.89 -11.55 -24.28
N PRO A 595 11.61 -10.41 -24.27
CA PRO A 595 10.99 -9.08 -24.30
C PRO A 595 10.25 -8.78 -25.60
N ILE A 596 9.23 -7.93 -25.53
CA ILE A 596 8.53 -7.38 -26.70
C ILE A 596 8.73 -5.87 -26.74
N GLN A 597 9.22 -5.35 -27.86
CA GLN A 597 9.22 -3.92 -28.17
C GLN A 597 8.02 -3.61 -29.06
N LEU A 598 7.03 -2.90 -28.53
CA LEU A 598 5.87 -2.43 -29.28
C LEU A 598 6.21 -1.07 -29.93
N ASN A 599 7.10 -1.08 -30.90
CA ASN A 599 7.50 0.09 -31.70
C ASN A 599 6.49 0.38 -32.84
N ALA A 600 5.23 0.02 -32.63
CA ALA A 600 4.11 0.39 -33.47
C ALA A 600 3.31 1.48 -32.75
N ASP A 601 2.85 2.53 -33.45
CA ASP A 601 2.00 3.55 -32.82
C ASP A 601 0.67 2.90 -32.42
N VAL A 602 0.41 2.90 -31.12
CA VAL A 602 -0.78 2.28 -30.49
C VAL A 602 -1.94 3.27 -30.53
N LYS A 603 -3.15 2.77 -30.79
CA LYS A 603 -4.37 3.58 -30.87
C LYS A 603 -5.65 2.82 -30.53
N GLY A 604 -6.77 3.53 -30.41
CA GLY A 604 -8.06 2.95 -30.05
C GLY A 604 -8.33 2.96 -28.54
N SER A 605 -9.44 2.35 -28.11
CA SER A 605 -9.99 2.46 -26.75
C SER A 605 -10.09 1.13 -25.98
N GLY A 606 -9.57 0.03 -26.54
CA GLY A 606 -9.49 -1.26 -25.86
C GLY A 606 -8.47 -1.30 -24.72
N ALA A 607 -8.15 -2.49 -24.22
CA ALA A 607 -7.11 -2.67 -23.20
C ALA A 607 -6.02 -3.65 -23.64
N LEU A 608 -4.77 -3.34 -23.30
CA LEU A 608 -3.61 -4.21 -23.48
C LEU A 608 -3.25 -4.86 -22.16
N VAL A 609 -3.36 -6.20 -22.09
CA VAL A 609 -3.02 -7.01 -20.91
C VAL A 609 -1.63 -7.60 -21.10
N LEU A 610 -0.65 -7.10 -20.35
CA LEU A 610 0.76 -7.43 -20.51
C LEU A 610 1.18 -8.50 -19.49
N VAL A 611 1.65 -9.66 -19.95
CA VAL A 611 2.09 -10.77 -19.08
C VAL A 611 3.38 -11.41 -19.58
N GLY A 612 4.17 -11.96 -18.66
CA GLY A 612 5.52 -12.46 -18.92
C GLY A 612 6.58 -11.38 -18.77
N GLN A 613 7.60 -11.45 -19.62
CA GLN A 613 8.76 -10.54 -19.65
C GLN A 613 8.40 -9.09 -20.00
N THR A 614 9.41 -8.22 -19.99
CA THR A 614 9.24 -6.78 -20.20
C THR A 614 8.68 -6.47 -21.59
N VAL A 615 7.54 -5.80 -21.62
CA VAL A 615 7.00 -5.08 -22.79
C VAL A 615 7.47 -3.62 -22.74
N THR A 616 7.99 -3.11 -23.86
CA THR A 616 8.43 -1.72 -24.00
C THR A 616 7.67 -1.05 -25.15
N PRO A 617 6.66 -0.21 -24.89
CA PRO A 617 6.03 0.61 -25.92
C PRO A 617 6.99 1.67 -26.49
N GLY A 618 6.97 1.82 -27.81
CA GLY A 618 7.47 2.99 -28.52
C GLY A 618 6.33 3.95 -28.85
N GLY A 619 6.50 4.73 -29.93
CA GLY A 619 5.48 5.67 -30.42
C GLY A 619 5.24 6.88 -29.52
N GLN A 620 4.42 7.83 -29.99
CA GLN A 620 3.81 8.85 -29.12
C GLN A 620 2.35 8.50 -28.78
N ASN A 621 1.83 7.40 -29.36
CA ASN A 621 0.53 6.77 -29.08
C ASN A 621 -0.64 7.77 -28.99
N GLY A 622 -0.59 8.79 -29.85
CA GLY A 622 -1.46 9.98 -29.79
C GLY A 622 -2.95 9.71 -29.98
N GLU A 623 -3.31 8.56 -30.54
CA GLU A 623 -4.67 8.10 -30.78
C GLU A 623 -5.11 6.98 -29.78
N PHE A 624 -4.31 6.68 -28.74
CA PHE A 624 -4.67 5.68 -27.73
C PHE A 624 -5.44 6.29 -26.55
N GLN A 625 -6.70 5.91 -26.44
CA GLN A 625 -7.61 6.19 -25.32
C GLN A 625 -8.03 4.89 -24.63
N GLY A 626 -7.10 3.94 -24.54
CA GLY A 626 -7.31 2.63 -23.91
C GLY A 626 -6.63 2.49 -22.55
N ARG A 627 -6.64 1.26 -22.02
CA ARG A 627 -5.97 0.89 -20.75
C ARG A 627 -4.72 0.05 -20.97
N TRP A 628 -3.72 0.25 -20.11
CA TRP A 628 -2.57 -0.63 -19.93
C TRP A 628 -2.75 -1.44 -18.64
N ILE A 629 -2.77 -2.77 -18.75
CA ILE A 629 -2.98 -3.67 -17.62
C ILE A 629 -1.73 -4.54 -17.49
N VAL A 630 -0.84 -4.17 -16.57
CA VAL A 630 0.45 -4.85 -16.35
C VAL A 630 0.24 -5.94 -15.32
N GLY A 631 0.30 -7.20 -15.77
CA GLY A 631 -0.12 -8.36 -14.99
C GLY A 631 -1.63 -8.46 -14.81
N ASP A 632 -2.12 -9.68 -14.67
CA ASP A 632 -3.54 -10.02 -14.45
C ASP A 632 -3.74 -10.89 -13.19
N GLY A 633 -2.76 -10.87 -12.28
CA GLY A 633 -2.55 -11.90 -11.26
C GLY A 633 -1.41 -12.84 -11.64
N ARG A 634 -1.10 -12.98 -12.94
CA ARG A 634 0.19 -13.48 -13.45
C ARG A 634 1.18 -12.33 -13.55
N PHE A 635 2.48 -12.64 -13.47
CA PHE A 635 3.53 -11.63 -13.59
C PHE A 635 3.49 -10.96 -14.97
N GLY A 636 3.68 -9.66 -15.00
CA GLY A 636 3.86 -8.87 -16.22
C GLY A 636 4.78 -7.68 -15.96
N ALA A 637 5.42 -7.17 -17.01
CA ALA A 637 6.36 -6.07 -16.89
C ALA A 637 6.17 -5.03 -18.01
N LEU A 638 6.15 -3.75 -17.64
CA LEU A 638 6.07 -2.60 -18.53
C LEU A 638 7.27 -1.68 -18.28
N ARG A 639 7.90 -1.20 -19.36
CA ARG A 639 9.02 -0.27 -19.30
C ARG A 639 8.68 1.03 -20.02
N LEU A 640 8.81 2.16 -19.31
CA LEU A 640 8.52 3.50 -19.80
C LEU A 640 9.77 4.40 -19.74
N ASP A 641 9.92 5.26 -20.74
CA ASP A 641 10.92 6.34 -20.84
C ASP A 641 10.26 7.73 -20.96
N HIS A 642 8.96 7.79 -21.25
CA HIS A 642 8.18 9.02 -21.39
C HIS A 642 6.69 8.75 -21.10
N GLU A 643 5.93 9.76 -20.64
CA GLU A 643 4.50 9.57 -20.35
C GLU A 643 3.68 9.20 -21.61
N ALA A 644 3.95 9.86 -22.74
CA ALA A 644 3.17 9.68 -23.96
C ALA A 644 3.16 8.23 -24.50
N ARG A 645 4.09 7.37 -24.06
CA ARG A 645 4.03 5.92 -24.34
C ARG A 645 2.73 5.27 -23.86
N LEU A 646 2.07 5.82 -22.85
CA LEU A 646 0.80 5.34 -22.31
C LEU A 646 -0.44 5.86 -23.07
N GLY A 647 -0.30 6.81 -23.98
CA GLY A 647 -1.41 7.47 -24.69
C GLY A 647 -1.57 8.96 -24.33
N THR A 648 -2.57 9.60 -24.94
CA THR A 648 -2.92 11.03 -24.77
C THR A 648 -3.90 11.29 -23.64
N ASN A 649 -4.04 12.57 -23.27
CA ASN A 649 -5.05 13.03 -22.32
C ASN A 649 -6.46 12.69 -22.84
N PHE A 650 -7.27 12.13 -21.96
CA PHE A 650 -8.62 11.64 -22.22
C PHE A 650 -9.63 12.79 -22.15
N THR A 651 -10.84 12.59 -22.70
CA THR A 651 -11.94 13.57 -22.56
C THR A 651 -12.58 13.57 -21.16
N ALA A 652 -12.31 12.54 -20.35
CA ALA A 652 -12.74 12.39 -18.97
C ALA A 652 -11.71 11.55 -18.19
N PHE A 653 -11.68 11.71 -16.86
CA PHE A 653 -10.73 11.00 -16.00
C PHE A 653 -10.97 9.49 -15.96
N ILE A 654 -9.92 8.68 -16.21
CA ILE A 654 -9.96 7.21 -16.13
C ILE A 654 -9.08 6.71 -14.97
N ALA A 655 -9.73 6.23 -13.91
CA ALA A 655 -9.09 5.87 -12.64
C ALA A 655 -8.13 4.68 -12.69
N ASP A 656 -8.24 3.81 -13.70
CA ASP A 656 -7.49 2.56 -13.85
C ASP A 656 -6.78 2.43 -15.21
N GLN A 657 -6.53 3.58 -15.87
CA GLN A 657 -5.88 3.70 -17.18
C GLN A 657 -4.55 2.94 -17.23
N LEU A 658 -3.76 3.02 -16.16
CA LEU A 658 -2.63 2.14 -15.91
C LEU A 658 -2.93 1.28 -14.67
N THR A 659 -3.19 -0.01 -14.88
CA THR A 659 -3.37 -0.99 -13.82
C THR A 659 -2.09 -1.80 -13.63
N LEU A 660 -1.62 -1.95 -12.38
CA LEU A 660 -0.54 -2.88 -12.00
C LEU A 660 -1.15 -3.98 -11.14
N ASN A 661 -1.27 -5.21 -11.64
CA ASN A 661 -1.88 -6.33 -10.91
C ASN A 661 -0.96 -7.57 -10.96
N ARG A 662 -0.01 -7.63 -10.03
CA ARG A 662 1.26 -8.36 -10.14
C ARG A 662 2.19 -7.81 -11.26
N GLY A 663 1.96 -6.56 -11.64
CA GLY A 663 2.75 -5.84 -12.64
C GLY A 663 3.98 -5.16 -12.08
N VAL A 664 5.08 -5.18 -12.84
CA VAL A 664 6.28 -4.36 -12.61
C VAL A 664 6.30 -3.20 -13.59
N LEU A 665 6.51 -2.00 -13.07
CA LEU A 665 6.71 -0.77 -13.84
C LEU A 665 8.16 -0.29 -13.69
N TYR A 666 8.90 -0.29 -14.79
CA TYR A 666 10.28 0.18 -14.88
C TYR A 666 10.34 1.55 -15.55
N ASN A 667 11.10 2.50 -14.98
CA ASN A 667 11.43 3.78 -15.63
C ASN A 667 12.83 3.76 -16.27
N VAL A 668 13.02 4.56 -17.32
CA VAL A 668 14.31 4.84 -17.97
C VAL A 668 14.60 6.33 -17.88
N GLY A 669 15.65 6.70 -17.13
CA GLY A 669 15.89 8.11 -16.80
C GLY A 669 14.84 8.67 -15.83
N ASP A 670 14.85 9.98 -15.64
CA ASP A 670 13.81 10.65 -14.86
C ASP A 670 12.49 10.65 -15.62
N LEU A 671 11.41 10.28 -14.94
CA LEU A 671 10.07 10.14 -15.53
C LEU A 671 9.04 10.83 -14.65
N MET A 672 8.08 11.52 -15.27
CA MET A 672 6.90 12.06 -14.62
C MET A 672 5.66 11.51 -15.31
N LEU A 673 4.60 11.21 -14.53
CA LEU A 673 3.24 11.03 -15.02
C LEU A 673 2.38 12.14 -14.40
N ASP A 674 1.89 13.06 -15.22
CA ASP A 674 1.14 14.25 -14.83
C ASP A 674 -0.12 14.55 -15.66
N ASP A 675 -0.49 13.70 -16.64
CA ASP A 675 -1.79 13.75 -17.32
C ASP A 675 -2.95 13.79 -16.30
N PRO A 676 -3.66 14.93 -16.14
CA PRO A 676 -4.67 15.09 -15.09
C PRO A 676 -5.93 14.23 -15.33
N THR A 677 -6.03 13.56 -16.47
CA THR A 677 -7.13 12.67 -16.84
C THR A 677 -6.81 11.19 -16.58
N ARG A 678 -5.65 10.91 -15.97
CA ARG A 678 -5.11 9.56 -15.79
C ARG A 678 -5.06 9.15 -14.32
N GLY A 679 -5.48 7.92 -14.03
CA GLY A 679 -5.32 7.28 -12.73
C GLY A 679 -4.52 5.99 -12.83
N ILE A 680 -3.79 5.68 -11.76
CA ILE A 680 -3.07 4.42 -11.59
C ILE A 680 -3.84 3.55 -10.60
N ARG A 681 -4.03 2.26 -10.92
CA ARG A 681 -4.70 1.29 -10.05
C ARG A 681 -3.78 0.14 -9.68
N ILE A 682 -3.50 -0.01 -8.39
CA ILE A 682 -2.82 -1.19 -7.85
C ILE A 682 -3.87 -2.28 -7.64
N GLY A 683 -3.72 -3.42 -8.32
CA GLY A 683 -4.69 -4.50 -8.35
C GLY A 683 -4.66 -5.43 -7.12
N PRO A 684 -5.58 -6.41 -7.04
CA PRO A 684 -5.63 -7.38 -5.95
C PRO A 684 -4.33 -8.17 -5.73
N SER A 685 -3.46 -8.30 -6.73
CA SER A 685 -2.13 -8.94 -6.64
C SER A 685 -0.98 -7.92 -6.57
N GLY A 686 -1.23 -6.70 -6.10
CA GLY A 686 -0.23 -5.66 -5.85
C GLY A 686 0.43 -5.09 -7.12
N GLY A 687 1.36 -4.15 -6.94
CA GLY A 687 2.07 -3.49 -8.03
C GLY A 687 3.47 -3.04 -7.60
N ILE A 688 4.44 -3.20 -8.49
CA ILE A 688 5.86 -2.95 -8.23
C ILE A 688 6.34 -1.74 -9.05
N PHE A 689 6.81 -0.70 -8.37
CA PHE A 689 7.54 0.42 -8.96
C PHE A 689 9.04 0.15 -8.82
N ASN A 690 9.66 -0.32 -9.90
CA ASN A 690 11.07 -0.67 -9.93
C ASN A 690 11.87 0.51 -10.50
N VAL A 691 12.37 1.39 -9.61
CA VAL A 691 12.90 2.70 -10.01
C VAL A 691 14.42 2.65 -10.18
N SER A 692 14.88 2.95 -11.39
CA SER A 692 16.28 2.83 -11.83
C SER A 692 17.25 3.61 -10.93
N PRO A 693 18.46 3.08 -10.63
CA PRO A 693 19.47 3.76 -9.83
C PRO A 693 19.77 5.18 -10.31
N GLY A 694 19.83 6.14 -9.39
CA GLY A 694 20.11 7.54 -9.70
C GLY A 694 18.96 8.33 -10.35
N THR A 695 17.81 7.70 -10.61
CA THR A 695 16.65 8.36 -11.24
C THR A 695 15.50 8.65 -10.28
N THR A 696 14.63 9.57 -10.68
CA THR A 696 13.37 9.94 -10.02
C THR A 696 12.18 9.59 -10.90
N PHE A 697 11.22 8.88 -10.34
CA PHE A 697 9.92 8.63 -10.96
C PHE A 697 8.85 9.38 -10.16
N THR A 698 8.24 10.40 -10.76
CA THR A 698 7.22 11.26 -10.13
C THR A 698 5.82 10.90 -10.62
N LEU A 699 4.91 10.70 -9.67
CA LEU A 699 3.49 10.46 -9.89
C LEU A 699 2.70 11.66 -9.37
N ALA A 700 2.32 12.54 -10.30
CA ALA A 700 1.38 13.64 -10.09
C ALA A 700 -0.07 13.24 -10.40
N VAL A 701 -0.27 11.99 -10.85
CA VAL A 701 -1.56 11.31 -11.02
C VAL A 701 -2.01 10.58 -9.74
N PRO A 702 -3.32 10.43 -9.47
CA PRO A 702 -3.85 9.65 -8.35
C PRO A 702 -3.54 8.16 -8.46
N ILE A 703 -3.10 7.56 -7.34
CA ILE A 703 -3.06 6.11 -7.16
C ILE A 703 -4.28 5.62 -6.38
N SER A 704 -4.89 4.52 -6.83
CA SER A 704 -5.98 3.80 -6.17
C SER A 704 -5.65 2.32 -5.93
N SER A 705 -6.40 1.66 -5.05
CA SER A 705 -6.40 0.19 -4.89
C SER A 705 -7.81 -0.32 -4.61
N PRO A 706 -8.08 -1.64 -4.70
CA PRO A 706 -9.21 -2.25 -4.01
C PRO A 706 -9.23 -1.87 -2.52
N ALA A 707 -10.43 -1.87 -1.92
CA ALA A 707 -10.56 -1.87 -0.48
C ALA A 707 -9.93 -3.14 0.11
N ALA A 708 -9.13 -3.01 1.17
CA ALA A 708 -8.30 -4.09 1.69
C ALA A 708 -9.12 -5.22 2.32
N GLY A 709 -9.25 -6.34 1.59
CA GLY A 709 -9.95 -7.54 2.03
C GLY A 709 -9.08 -8.48 2.86
N SER A 710 -9.00 -8.22 4.17
CA SER A 710 -8.47 -9.10 5.23
C SER A 710 -6.94 -9.33 5.31
N ALA A 711 -6.50 -9.58 6.55
CA ALA A 711 -5.14 -9.94 7.00
C ALA A 711 -4.03 -8.87 6.85
N ARG A 712 -3.51 -8.41 8.00
CA ARG A 712 -2.21 -7.73 8.08
C ARG A 712 -1.10 -8.77 7.87
N VAL A 713 -0.15 -8.49 6.97
CA VAL A 713 1.03 -9.34 6.75
C VAL A 713 2.21 -8.76 7.53
N THR A 714 3.07 -9.64 8.06
CA THR A 714 4.23 -9.27 8.92
C THR A 714 5.58 -9.69 8.30
N VAL A 715 5.57 -10.27 7.10
CA VAL A 715 6.77 -10.82 6.42
C VAL A 715 6.66 -10.57 4.90
N PRO A 716 7.69 -10.04 4.22
CA PRO A 716 7.65 -9.76 2.77
C PRO A 716 7.75 -11.03 1.91
N LEU A 717 6.66 -11.81 1.85
CA LEU A 717 6.56 -13.02 1.04
C LEU A 717 6.30 -12.69 -0.44
N TYR A 718 7.36 -12.58 -1.24
CA TYR A 718 7.26 -13.07 -2.60
C TYR A 718 7.15 -14.61 -2.51
N PRO A 719 6.20 -15.28 -3.19
CA PRO A 719 5.49 -14.82 -4.39
C PRO A 719 4.08 -14.21 -4.18
N ASN A 720 3.53 -14.09 -2.96
CA ASN A 720 2.11 -13.76 -2.76
C ASN A 720 1.92 -12.39 -2.04
N PRO A 721 1.81 -11.28 -2.78
CA PRO A 721 1.57 -9.95 -2.20
C PRO A 721 0.18 -9.81 -1.56
N SER A 722 0.05 -8.97 -0.53
CA SER A 722 -1.22 -8.61 0.09
C SER A 722 -2.09 -7.73 -0.84
N SER A 723 -3.41 -7.74 -0.63
CA SER A 723 -4.36 -7.13 -1.57
C SER A 723 -4.12 -5.62 -1.73
N GLY A 724 -3.83 -5.19 -2.96
CA GLY A 724 -3.54 -3.79 -3.28
C GLY A 724 -2.14 -3.30 -2.89
N MET A 725 -1.21 -4.17 -2.47
CA MET A 725 0.12 -3.76 -1.96
C MET A 725 0.99 -3.03 -3.00
N LEU A 726 1.52 -1.86 -2.62
CA LEU A 726 2.50 -1.10 -3.39
C LEU A 726 3.92 -1.44 -2.95
N ILE A 727 4.74 -1.90 -3.90
CA ILE A 727 6.15 -2.24 -3.66
C ILE A 727 7.05 -1.23 -4.38
N LYS A 728 8.02 -0.65 -3.66
CA LYS A 728 9.07 0.21 -4.20
C LYS A 728 10.40 -0.55 -4.20
N GLU A 729 10.99 -0.72 -5.38
CA GLU A 729 12.23 -1.46 -5.61
C GLU A 729 13.31 -0.61 -6.31
N ASN A 730 14.54 -1.14 -6.33
CA ASN A 730 15.79 -0.50 -6.77
C ASN A 730 16.11 0.85 -6.10
N SER A 731 17.32 1.37 -6.31
CA SER A 731 17.87 2.49 -5.52
C SER A 731 17.38 3.88 -5.94
N GLY A 732 16.59 4.01 -7.01
CA GLY A 732 15.98 5.28 -7.42
C GLY A 732 14.89 5.78 -6.46
N THR A 733 14.33 6.96 -6.77
CA THR A 733 13.31 7.64 -5.94
C THR A 733 11.93 7.59 -6.60
N LEU A 734 10.93 7.05 -5.91
CA LEU A 734 9.53 7.22 -6.28
C LEU A 734 8.96 8.42 -5.53
N VAL A 735 8.28 9.34 -6.23
CA VAL A 735 7.66 10.54 -5.66
C VAL A 735 6.16 10.50 -5.88
N LEU A 736 5.38 10.69 -4.82
CA LEU A 736 3.93 10.86 -4.85
C LEU A 736 3.59 12.32 -4.57
N THR A 737 3.05 13.04 -5.55
CA THR A 737 2.72 14.48 -5.40
C THR A 737 1.23 14.78 -5.49
N HIS A 738 0.41 13.89 -6.05
CA HIS A 738 -1.03 14.08 -6.12
C HIS A 738 -1.68 14.03 -4.72
N PRO A 739 -2.60 14.96 -4.36
CA PRO A 739 -3.20 14.99 -3.02
C PRO A 739 -4.17 13.82 -2.78
N ASN A 740 -4.87 13.34 -3.80
CA ASN A 740 -5.96 12.37 -3.65
C ASN A 740 -5.51 10.94 -4.04
N ASN A 741 -4.53 10.37 -3.32
CA ASN A 741 -4.17 8.96 -3.50
C ASN A 741 -5.06 8.08 -2.62
N ALA A 742 -6.09 7.47 -3.21
CA ALA A 742 -6.95 6.47 -2.62
C ALA A 742 -6.33 5.05 -2.59
N HIS A 743 -4.99 4.95 -2.52
CA HIS A 743 -4.28 3.70 -2.29
C HIS A 743 -4.43 3.30 -0.83
N ALA A 744 -5.17 2.22 -0.57
CA ALA A 744 -5.46 1.70 0.76
C ALA A 744 -4.63 0.44 1.12
N GLY A 745 -3.70 0.00 0.26
CA GLY A 745 -2.87 -1.18 0.49
C GLY A 745 -1.72 -1.00 1.48
N GLU A 746 -1.01 -2.10 1.74
CA GLU A 746 0.31 -2.10 2.41
C GLU A 746 1.37 -1.45 1.51
N ILE A 747 2.42 -0.86 2.11
CA ILE A 747 3.53 -0.22 1.38
C ILE A 747 4.85 -0.89 1.76
N VAL A 748 5.59 -1.42 0.78
CA VAL A 748 6.88 -2.09 0.99
C VAL A 748 7.99 -1.40 0.21
N ILE A 749 8.87 -0.68 0.92
CA ILE A 749 10.09 -0.09 0.37
C ILE A 749 11.21 -1.12 0.52
N ARG A 750 11.57 -1.84 -0.55
CA ARG A 750 12.72 -2.75 -0.55
C ARG A 750 14.05 -2.00 -0.62
N ALA A 751 14.11 -0.93 -1.43
CA ALA A 751 15.31 -0.15 -1.68
C ALA A 751 14.99 1.26 -2.19
N GLY A 752 16.00 2.13 -2.12
CA GLY A 752 15.90 3.53 -2.56
C GLY A 752 14.92 4.33 -1.71
N THR A 753 14.30 5.33 -2.33
CA THR A 753 13.45 6.31 -1.63
C THR A 753 12.00 6.20 -2.07
N LEU A 754 11.07 6.22 -1.12
CA LEU A 754 9.69 6.65 -1.35
C LEU A 754 9.50 8.04 -0.72
N ARG A 755 9.12 9.01 -1.55
CA ARG A 755 8.86 10.39 -1.13
C ARG A 755 7.40 10.76 -1.36
N VAL A 756 6.77 11.35 -0.35
CA VAL A 756 5.47 12.03 -0.46
C VAL A 756 5.75 13.52 -0.42
N GLY A 757 5.51 14.25 -1.51
CA GLY A 757 5.94 15.64 -1.69
C GLY A 757 4.85 16.56 -2.24
N GLY A 758 5.11 17.87 -2.29
CA GLY A 758 4.11 18.85 -2.74
C GLY A 758 2.84 18.80 -1.88
N ALA A 759 1.67 18.66 -2.51
CA ALA A 759 0.40 18.46 -1.81
C ALA A 759 0.09 16.98 -1.49
N GLY A 760 1.01 16.06 -1.78
CA GLY A 760 0.79 14.61 -1.77
C GLY A 760 0.40 14.04 -0.41
N ARG A 761 -0.46 13.01 -0.43
CA ARG A 761 -0.93 12.27 0.76
C ARG A 761 -0.91 10.77 0.48
N LEU A 762 -0.74 9.94 1.50
CA LEU A 762 -0.97 8.48 1.48
C LEU A 762 -2.39 8.19 1.98
N ASN A 763 -3.11 7.31 1.26
CA ASN A 763 -4.50 6.92 1.56
C ASN A 763 -5.40 8.13 1.93
N ASN A 764 -5.38 9.16 1.09
CA ASN A 764 -6.05 10.46 1.26
C ASN A 764 -5.76 11.21 2.60
N GLY A 765 -4.81 10.74 3.42
CA GLY A 765 -4.42 11.37 4.68
C GLY A 765 -4.27 10.46 5.90
N ASP A 766 -4.70 9.20 5.85
CA ASP A 766 -4.38 8.22 6.91
C ASP A 766 -3.97 6.85 6.35
N GLN A 767 -2.65 6.58 6.36
CA GLN A 767 -2.12 5.28 5.98
C GLN A 767 -2.30 4.29 7.14
N ALA A 768 -3.47 3.65 7.19
CA ALA A 768 -3.86 2.70 8.24
C ALA A 768 -3.24 1.29 8.09
N HIS A 769 -2.71 0.94 6.91
CA HIS A 769 -1.99 -0.31 6.65
C HIS A 769 -0.48 -0.15 6.84
N PRO A 770 0.25 -1.24 7.16
CA PRO A 770 1.68 -1.16 7.48
C PRO A 770 2.54 -0.51 6.39
N ILE A 771 3.67 0.05 6.81
CA ILE A 771 4.74 0.48 5.91
C ILE A 771 6.03 -0.26 6.30
N GLN A 772 6.46 -1.23 5.50
CA GLN A 772 7.78 -1.83 5.65
C GLN A 772 8.82 -0.95 4.96
N ASN A 773 9.69 -0.30 5.73
CA ASN A 773 10.75 0.55 5.25
C ASN A 773 12.11 -0.13 5.39
N ASN A 774 12.68 -0.61 4.28
CA ASN A 774 14.07 -1.08 4.22
C ASN A 774 14.99 -0.07 3.48
N GLY A 775 14.48 1.11 3.13
CA GLY A 775 15.20 2.16 2.38
C GLY A 775 15.08 3.52 3.06
N VAL A 776 14.51 4.51 2.36
CA VAL A 776 14.18 5.82 2.92
C VAL A 776 12.71 6.15 2.65
N LEU A 777 11.99 6.55 3.70
CA LEU A 777 10.63 7.07 3.63
C LEU A 777 10.66 8.57 3.95
N VAL A 778 10.30 9.41 2.99
CA VAL A 778 10.35 10.88 3.10
C VAL A 778 8.94 11.48 3.04
N PHE A 779 8.56 12.23 4.06
CA PHE A 779 7.38 13.09 4.04
C PHE A 779 7.82 14.55 3.83
N GLU A 780 7.92 14.93 2.56
CA GLU A 780 8.25 16.28 2.05
C GLU A 780 6.98 17.12 1.76
N THR A 781 5.79 16.57 2.04
CA THR A 781 4.48 17.19 1.78
C THR A 781 4.15 18.38 2.69
N SER A 782 3.47 19.38 2.14
CA SER A 782 2.90 20.51 2.88
C SER A 782 1.57 20.19 3.57
N ALA A 783 0.97 19.03 3.28
CA ALA A 783 -0.32 18.62 3.83
C ALA A 783 -0.16 17.69 5.05
N ASP A 784 -1.09 17.77 6.02
CA ASP A 784 -1.06 16.92 7.22
C ASP A 784 -1.32 15.45 6.91
N GLN A 785 -0.42 14.55 7.31
CA GLN A 785 -0.51 13.11 7.12
C GLN A 785 -0.63 12.39 8.47
N THR A 786 -1.62 11.52 8.61
CA THR A 786 -1.66 10.50 9.68
C THR A 786 -1.13 9.16 9.15
N VAL A 787 -0.50 8.38 10.01
CA VAL A 787 -0.10 7.00 9.75
C VAL A 787 -0.52 6.14 10.94
N SER A 788 -1.70 5.52 10.81
CA SER A 788 -2.29 4.58 11.79
C SER A 788 -1.84 3.12 11.59
N GLY A 789 -1.13 2.81 10.50
CA GLY A 789 -0.38 1.57 10.33
C GLY A 789 1.00 1.64 10.99
N PRO A 790 1.58 0.51 11.43
CA PRO A 790 2.94 0.51 11.97
C PRO A 790 3.98 0.69 10.85
N ILE A 791 4.97 1.56 11.08
CA ILE A 791 6.19 1.64 10.26
C ILE A 791 7.22 0.63 10.82
N SER A 792 7.80 -0.22 9.97
CA SER A 792 8.75 -1.26 10.38
C SER A 792 10.03 -1.27 9.53
N GLY A 793 11.05 -2.00 9.97
CA GLY A 793 12.29 -2.23 9.21
C GLY A 793 13.45 -1.27 9.53
N PRO A 794 14.63 -1.49 8.92
CA PRO A 794 15.87 -0.75 9.20
C PRO A 794 15.99 0.59 8.46
N GLY A 795 15.03 0.93 7.61
CA GLY A 795 15.06 2.13 6.78
C GLY A 795 14.89 3.43 7.57
N THR A 796 15.36 4.53 6.99
CA THR A 796 15.30 5.86 7.61
C THR A 796 13.94 6.51 7.37
N LEU A 797 13.37 7.15 8.40
CA LEU A 797 12.20 8.01 8.30
C LEU A 797 12.64 9.48 8.29
N VAL A 798 12.25 10.23 7.27
CA VAL A 798 12.58 11.65 7.11
C VAL A 798 11.30 12.48 7.02
N LYS A 799 11.20 13.54 7.83
CA LYS A 799 10.12 14.51 7.80
C LYS A 799 10.68 15.87 7.36
N ALA A 800 10.33 16.30 6.15
CA ALA A 800 10.96 17.42 5.44
C ALA A 800 10.00 18.44 4.80
N GLY A 801 8.69 18.21 4.81
CA GLY A 801 7.68 19.19 4.40
C GLY A 801 7.12 20.01 5.56
N THR A 802 6.30 21.03 5.27
CA THR A 802 5.74 21.92 6.30
C THR A 802 4.58 21.32 7.09
N GLY A 803 3.84 20.36 6.54
CA GLY A 803 2.67 19.74 7.20
C GLY A 803 3.01 18.94 8.46
N THR A 804 2.01 18.44 9.17
CA THR A 804 2.16 17.56 10.34
C THR A 804 2.20 16.10 9.91
N LEU A 805 3.24 15.35 10.29
CA LEU A 805 3.24 13.89 10.22
C LEU A 805 2.87 13.34 11.59
N ARG A 806 1.66 12.80 11.74
CA ARG A 806 1.15 12.19 12.98
C ARG A 806 1.27 10.67 12.91
N LEU A 807 2.01 10.08 13.84
CA LEU A 807 2.10 8.62 13.99
C LEU A 807 1.19 8.17 15.14
N THR A 808 0.22 7.31 14.83
CA THR A 808 -0.80 6.78 15.77
C THR A 808 -0.61 5.31 16.13
N ALA A 809 0.42 4.66 15.58
CA ALA A 809 0.84 3.31 15.93
C ALA A 809 2.21 3.29 16.64
N ALA A 810 2.49 2.20 17.35
CA ALA A 810 3.87 1.84 17.72
C ALA A 810 4.63 1.36 16.47
N ASN A 811 5.84 1.87 16.23
CA ASN A 811 6.59 1.61 15.00
C ASN A 811 7.84 0.77 15.31
N PRO A 812 7.86 -0.54 14.99
CA PRO A 812 9.03 -1.41 15.15
C PRO A 812 10.07 -1.17 14.03
N MET A 813 10.43 0.10 13.80
CA MET A 813 11.52 0.49 12.91
C MET A 813 12.84 0.62 13.68
N THR A 814 13.94 0.14 13.10
CA THR A 814 15.29 0.17 13.71
C THR A 814 16.21 1.21 13.09
N GLY A 815 15.81 1.82 11.98
CA GLY A 815 16.53 2.91 11.32
C GLY A 815 16.56 4.21 12.13
N GLN A 816 17.06 5.28 11.52
CA GLN A 816 17.09 6.62 12.11
C GLN A 816 15.80 7.39 11.79
N VAL A 817 15.41 8.31 12.67
CA VAL A 817 14.37 9.31 12.42
C VAL A 817 15.02 10.69 12.26
N ILE A 818 14.62 11.45 11.25
CA ILE A 818 15.15 12.79 10.93
C ILE A 818 13.98 13.76 10.73
N VAL A 819 13.98 14.89 11.44
CA VAL A 819 12.97 15.96 11.34
C VAL A 819 13.63 17.25 10.89
N ASN A 820 13.46 17.61 9.62
CA ASN A 820 14.04 18.79 8.99
C ASN A 820 13.08 19.99 8.93
N GLN A 821 11.77 19.75 8.83
CA GLN A 821 10.75 20.80 8.69
C GLN A 821 9.43 20.36 9.30
N GLY A 822 8.63 21.33 9.75
CA GLY A 822 7.29 21.13 10.28
C GLY A 822 7.25 20.17 11.47
N VAL A 823 6.10 19.57 11.74
CA VAL A 823 5.90 18.73 12.94
C VAL A 823 5.97 17.24 12.61
N LEU A 824 6.76 16.48 13.37
CA LEU A 824 6.58 15.04 13.57
C LEU A 824 5.93 14.83 14.93
N TYR A 825 4.71 14.30 14.96
CA TYR A 825 3.90 14.12 16.16
C TYR A 825 3.75 12.63 16.51
N ALA A 826 4.48 12.19 17.53
CA ALA A 826 4.37 10.86 18.11
C ALA A 826 3.15 10.81 19.05
N ALA A 827 2.02 10.32 18.53
CA ALA A 827 0.72 10.33 19.20
C ALA A 827 0.05 8.93 19.20
N PRO A 828 0.74 7.86 19.64
CA PRO A 828 0.19 6.50 19.55
C PRO A 828 -0.99 6.27 20.52
N GLY A 829 -1.11 7.07 21.59
CA GLY A 829 -2.17 6.98 22.60
C GLY A 829 -1.78 6.12 23.80
N ASN A 830 -2.59 6.12 24.86
CA ASN A 830 -2.21 5.62 26.19
C ASN A 830 -2.40 4.10 26.40
N ALA A 831 -2.05 3.26 25.42
CA ALA A 831 -2.05 1.81 25.58
C ALA A 831 -0.69 1.31 26.11
N ALA A 832 -0.67 0.28 26.95
CA ALA A 832 0.54 -0.16 27.70
C ALA A 832 1.78 -0.50 26.84
N ASN A 833 1.59 -0.79 25.54
CA ASN A 833 2.64 -1.14 24.58
C ASN A 833 2.91 -0.04 23.53
N ASN A 834 2.32 1.15 23.67
CA ASN A 834 2.46 2.21 22.68
C ASN A 834 3.77 2.97 22.83
N ARG A 835 4.65 2.79 21.84
CA ARG A 835 6.00 3.37 21.80
C ARG A 835 6.32 3.69 20.35
N ALA A 836 6.22 4.96 19.94
CA ALA A 836 6.34 5.32 18.53
C ALA A 836 7.74 5.05 17.96
N PHE A 837 8.80 5.05 18.78
CA PHE A 837 10.20 4.96 18.34
C PHE A 837 11.09 4.05 19.21
N SER A 838 10.53 3.05 19.90
CA SER A 838 11.28 2.20 20.84
C SER A 838 12.53 1.48 20.32
N TYR A 839 12.65 1.32 19.00
CA TYR A 839 13.71 0.53 18.38
C TYR A 839 14.66 1.34 17.49
N VAL A 840 14.41 2.64 17.31
CA VAL A 840 15.20 3.50 16.41
C VAL A 840 16.65 3.63 16.88
N SER A 841 17.58 3.76 15.94
CA SER A 841 18.99 3.99 16.26
C SER A 841 19.23 5.35 16.93
N ARG A 842 18.57 6.40 16.44
CA ARG A 842 18.45 7.73 17.07
C ARG A 842 17.30 8.53 16.45
N ILE A 843 16.95 9.65 17.06
CA ILE A 843 16.14 10.72 16.47
C ILE A 843 17.00 11.99 16.32
N VAL A 844 16.89 12.70 15.20
CA VAL A 844 17.54 13.99 14.97
C VAL A 844 16.49 15.03 14.57
N VAL A 845 16.54 16.20 15.20
CA VAL A 845 15.69 17.37 14.91
C VAL A 845 16.60 18.51 14.46
N ASN A 846 16.32 19.08 13.30
CA ASN A 846 17.12 20.13 12.64
C ASN A 846 16.32 21.46 12.55
N ALA A 847 16.97 22.52 12.05
CA ALA A 847 16.40 23.86 11.91
C ALA A 847 15.02 23.87 11.21
N GLY A 848 13.98 24.32 11.93
CA GLY A 848 12.59 24.34 11.44
C GLY A 848 11.82 23.02 11.61
N GLY A 849 12.46 21.97 12.11
CA GLY A 849 11.82 20.72 12.52
C GLY A 849 11.34 20.75 13.98
N THR A 850 10.18 20.16 14.24
CA THR A 850 9.63 19.96 15.58
C THR A 850 9.32 18.49 15.82
N LEU A 851 9.93 17.87 16.84
CA LEU A 851 9.46 16.60 17.39
C LEU A 851 8.47 16.90 18.52
N ARG A 852 7.20 16.56 18.30
CA ARG A 852 6.11 16.66 19.27
C ARG A 852 5.76 15.27 19.80
N ALA A 853 5.53 15.14 21.10
CA ALA A 853 5.14 13.87 21.72
C ALA A 853 3.89 14.03 22.61
N GLY A 854 2.94 13.11 22.47
CA GLY A 854 1.86 12.92 23.45
C GLY A 854 2.28 12.01 24.60
N ILE A 855 1.36 11.76 25.55
CA ILE A 855 1.58 10.89 26.71
C ILE A 855 2.29 9.57 26.34
N ASN A 856 3.45 9.35 26.96
CA ASN A 856 4.35 8.21 26.75
C ASN A 856 4.77 7.94 25.28
N GLY A 857 4.56 8.90 24.38
CA GLY A 857 4.48 8.66 22.94
C GLY A 857 5.77 8.19 22.26
N LEU A 858 6.95 8.56 22.77
CA LEU A 858 8.24 8.22 22.14
C LEU A 858 8.66 6.77 22.41
N PHE A 859 9.00 6.45 23.67
CA PHE A 859 9.64 5.18 24.06
C PHE A 859 8.81 4.35 25.06
N GLY A 860 7.58 4.77 25.36
CA GLY A 860 6.75 4.16 26.40
C GLY A 860 7.18 4.54 27.82
N TRP A 861 6.64 3.81 28.79
CA TRP A 861 6.71 4.18 30.21
C TRP A 861 7.84 3.52 31.00
N ASP A 862 8.37 2.36 30.56
CA ASP A 862 9.29 1.55 31.38
C ASP A 862 10.77 1.99 31.36
N GLY A 863 11.13 2.97 30.52
CA GLY A 863 12.49 3.50 30.39
C GLY A 863 13.51 2.57 29.70
N THR A 864 13.20 1.29 29.47
CA THR A 864 14.15 0.28 28.96
C THR A 864 14.58 0.51 27.51
N GLN A 865 13.77 1.24 26.74
CA GLN A 865 13.91 1.41 25.29
C GLN A 865 14.19 2.86 24.87
N ALA A 866 14.61 3.71 25.81
CA ALA A 866 14.92 5.11 25.53
C ALA A 866 16.10 5.24 24.55
N ARG A 867 15.91 5.99 23.46
CA ARG A 867 16.90 6.17 22.37
C ARG A 867 17.49 7.59 22.36
N PRO A 868 18.71 7.78 21.81
CA PRO A 868 19.30 9.10 21.69
C PRO A 868 18.44 10.04 20.85
N ILE A 869 18.19 11.24 21.37
CA ILE A 869 17.59 12.36 20.63
C ILE A 869 18.64 13.45 20.49
N VAL A 870 18.85 13.98 19.28
CA VAL A 870 19.68 15.17 19.04
C VAL A 870 18.79 16.29 18.54
N VAL A 871 18.87 17.47 19.17
CA VAL A 871 18.15 18.68 18.77
C VAL A 871 19.18 19.74 18.38
N ASN A 872 19.35 19.96 17.09
CA ASN A 872 20.27 20.94 16.53
C ASN A 872 19.68 22.36 16.55
N ALA A 873 20.52 23.37 16.28
CA ALA A 873 20.15 24.78 16.15
C ALA A 873 18.85 24.99 15.37
N GLY A 874 17.90 25.71 15.97
CA GLY A 874 16.59 26.00 15.39
C GLY A 874 15.61 24.80 15.34
N GLY A 875 15.97 23.65 15.91
CA GLY A 875 15.09 22.50 16.11
C GLY A 875 14.38 22.56 17.47
N LEU A 876 13.16 22.01 17.52
CA LEU A 876 12.31 22.00 18.73
C LEU A 876 11.94 20.57 19.16
N LEU A 877 12.10 20.27 20.44
CA LEU A 877 11.60 19.07 21.11
C LEU A 877 10.50 19.49 22.10
N THR A 878 9.27 19.03 21.93
CA THR A 878 8.12 19.44 22.76
C THR A 878 7.19 18.27 23.10
N ILE A 879 6.49 18.38 24.23
CA ILE A 879 5.31 17.56 24.52
C ILE A 879 4.01 18.32 24.23
N ASP A 880 2.88 17.64 24.41
CA ASP A 880 1.53 18.19 24.44
C ASP A 880 1.25 19.07 25.69
N ALA A 881 -0.02 19.44 25.87
CA ALA A 881 -0.55 20.25 26.98
C ALA A 881 -0.29 19.62 28.38
N PRO A 882 -0.58 20.34 29.49
CA PRO A 882 -0.27 19.86 30.85
C PRO A 882 -0.85 18.47 31.16
N GLY A 883 -0.13 17.70 31.98
CA GLY A 883 -0.50 16.33 32.39
C GLY A 883 0.00 15.20 31.49
N ASN A 884 0.78 15.48 30.45
CA ASN A 884 1.45 14.46 29.62
C ASN A 884 2.90 14.24 30.10
N ASP A 885 3.32 12.98 30.27
CA ASP A 885 4.71 12.60 30.57
C ASP A 885 5.39 11.94 29.38
N VAL A 886 6.69 12.22 29.19
CA VAL A 886 7.53 11.52 28.21
C VAL A 886 8.88 11.14 28.81
N ASN A 887 9.12 9.83 28.83
CA ASN A 887 10.35 9.22 29.31
C ASN A 887 11.43 9.28 28.24
N VAL A 888 12.63 9.75 28.62
CA VAL A 888 13.79 9.96 27.75
C VAL A 888 15.08 9.44 28.38
N GLY A 889 16.07 9.15 27.54
CA GLY A 889 17.39 8.65 27.94
C GLY A 889 18.44 9.73 27.73
N LEU A 890 19.24 9.58 26.67
CA LEU A 890 20.13 10.62 26.19
C LEU A 890 19.37 11.62 25.31
N VAL A 891 19.33 12.89 25.73
CA VAL A 891 18.99 14.03 24.87
C VAL A 891 20.24 14.90 24.73
N THR A 892 20.63 15.20 23.50
CA THR A 892 21.72 16.12 23.17
C THR A 892 21.14 17.40 22.57
N LEU A 893 21.36 18.54 23.23
CA LEU A 893 21.04 19.86 22.68
C LEU A 893 22.29 20.47 22.05
N ASN A 894 22.18 20.78 20.76
CA ASN A 894 23.25 21.32 19.94
C ASN A 894 22.76 22.62 19.28
N GLY A 895 22.34 23.58 20.14
CA GLY A 895 21.64 24.81 19.77
C GLY A 895 20.10 24.67 19.75
N GLY A 896 19.58 23.50 20.12
CA GLY A 896 18.16 23.17 20.09
C GLY A 896 17.37 23.62 21.32
N THR A 897 16.05 23.63 21.20
CA THR A 897 15.13 24.00 22.31
C THR A 897 14.31 22.81 22.81
N MET A 898 14.12 22.70 24.14
CA MET A 898 13.13 21.82 24.77
C MET A 898 11.97 22.60 25.39
N ALA A 899 10.73 22.21 25.08
CA ALA A 899 9.50 22.84 25.56
C ALA A 899 8.51 21.81 26.15
N GLY A 900 7.47 22.29 26.85
CA GLY A 900 6.42 21.44 27.44
C GLY A 900 5.69 22.07 28.62
N GLY A 901 4.38 21.79 28.74
CA GLY A 901 3.61 22.08 29.95
C GLY A 901 3.92 21.10 31.09
N PRO A 902 3.50 21.37 32.33
CA PRO A 902 3.89 20.54 33.48
C PRO A 902 3.04 19.26 33.60
N SER A 903 3.66 18.16 34.03
CA SER A 903 3.01 16.92 34.45
C SER A 903 3.33 16.63 35.91
N PRO A 904 2.44 17.00 36.87
CA PRO A 904 2.69 16.84 38.30
C PRO A 904 2.87 15.38 38.77
N ALA A 905 2.38 14.42 37.99
CA ALA A 905 2.38 13.00 38.37
C ALA A 905 3.75 12.33 38.14
N TRP A 906 4.38 12.58 36.98
CA TRP A 906 5.54 11.80 36.50
C TRP A 906 6.73 12.65 36.01
N GLY A 907 6.57 13.98 35.98
CA GLY A 907 7.44 14.88 35.23
C GLY A 907 7.07 14.90 33.74
N SER A 908 7.32 16.04 33.09
CA SER A 908 7.01 16.27 31.67
C SER A 908 8.07 15.65 30.76
N TRP A 909 9.33 15.85 31.12
CA TRP A 909 10.49 15.17 30.54
C TRP A 909 11.20 14.41 31.66
N ASN A 910 11.00 13.09 31.70
CA ASN A 910 11.57 12.24 32.74
C ASN A 910 12.84 11.54 32.21
N PHE A 911 13.99 11.89 32.77
CA PHE A 911 15.29 11.26 32.50
C PHE A 911 15.61 10.12 33.48
N GLY A 912 14.95 10.11 34.65
CA GLY A 912 15.27 9.20 35.75
C GLY A 912 14.78 7.76 35.54
N ARG A 913 13.66 7.53 34.84
CA ARG A 913 13.21 6.17 34.50
C ARG A 913 14.21 5.42 33.63
N ALA A 914 14.80 6.07 32.64
CA ALA A 914 15.88 5.48 31.85
C ALA A 914 17.09 5.15 32.74
N ALA A 915 17.54 6.10 33.56
CA ALA A 915 18.64 5.86 34.51
C ALA A 915 18.35 4.73 35.52
N ARG A 916 17.10 4.56 35.97
CA ARG A 916 16.64 3.47 36.84
C ARG A 916 16.65 2.11 36.13
N ALA A 917 16.29 2.06 34.85
CA ALA A 917 16.28 0.83 34.05
C ALA A 917 17.70 0.44 33.55
N ASN A 918 18.54 1.44 33.28
CA ASN A 918 19.91 1.29 32.77
C ASN A 918 20.78 2.44 33.33
N PRO A 919 21.60 2.21 34.37
CA PRO A 919 22.38 3.24 35.06
C PRO A 919 23.22 4.12 34.12
N GLY A 920 23.09 5.44 34.28
CA GLY A 920 23.80 6.43 33.47
C GLY A 920 23.23 6.70 32.07
N SER A 921 22.12 6.06 31.68
CA SER A 921 21.46 6.32 30.39
C SER A 921 20.61 7.59 30.35
N GLY A 922 20.07 8.04 31.49
CA GLY A 922 19.35 9.30 31.62
C GLY A 922 20.30 10.50 31.65
N ARG A 923 20.40 11.25 30.54
CA ARG A 923 21.37 12.34 30.35
C ARG A 923 20.82 13.47 29.51
N LEU A 924 20.96 14.70 29.99
CA LEU A 924 20.85 15.91 29.17
C LEU A 924 22.27 16.42 28.87
N VAL A 925 22.72 16.27 27.62
CA VAL A 925 24.03 16.72 27.15
C VAL A 925 23.87 17.98 26.31
N VAL A 926 24.75 18.97 26.47
CA VAL A 926 24.68 20.24 25.73
C VAL A 926 26.02 20.52 25.06
N THR A 927 26.02 20.59 23.73
CA THR A 927 27.21 20.78 22.88
C THR A 927 27.27 22.15 22.21
N ASP A 928 26.15 22.89 22.19
CA ASP A 928 26.09 24.29 21.78
C ASP A 928 25.01 25.03 22.58
N ASP A 929 25.02 26.36 22.61
CA ASP A 929 24.21 27.18 23.53
C ASP A 929 22.70 26.93 23.34
N SER A 930 22.03 26.44 24.39
CA SER A 930 20.71 25.79 24.27
C SER A 930 19.71 26.22 25.34
N LEU A 931 18.41 26.12 25.02
CA LEU A 931 17.30 26.63 25.83
C LEU A 931 16.32 25.53 26.24
N VAL A 932 15.88 25.57 27.50
CA VAL A 932 14.81 24.71 28.04
C VAL A 932 13.72 25.59 28.64
N THR A 933 12.61 25.71 27.91
CA THR A 933 11.38 26.37 28.36
C THR A 933 10.38 25.40 29.00
N ALA A 934 10.63 24.09 28.90
CA ALA A 934 9.78 23.06 29.48
C ALA A 934 9.65 23.21 31.02
N THR A 935 8.44 22.99 31.54
CA THR A 935 8.15 23.01 32.97
C THR A 935 7.97 21.58 33.50
N GLY A 936 8.41 21.32 34.72
CA GLY A 936 8.38 19.98 35.31
C GLY A 936 9.37 18.99 34.66
N LEU A 937 10.60 19.41 34.35
CA LEU A 937 11.67 18.45 34.04
C LEU A 937 11.97 17.60 35.29
N MET A 938 12.24 16.32 35.08
CA MET A 938 12.55 15.40 36.16
C MET A 938 13.81 14.58 35.90
N PHE A 939 14.77 14.70 36.81
CA PHE A 939 15.99 13.91 36.90
C PHE A 939 15.97 13.17 38.23
N HIS A 940 16.19 11.85 38.23
CA HIS A 940 16.35 11.05 39.45
C HIS A 940 17.20 9.81 39.14
N SER A 941 17.42 8.94 40.13
CA SER A 941 18.13 7.66 39.95
C SER A 941 19.51 7.78 39.28
N GLY A 942 20.23 8.89 39.52
CA GLY A 942 21.54 9.17 38.95
C GLY A 942 21.54 9.77 37.54
N ALA A 943 20.39 10.17 37.00
CA ALA A 943 20.32 10.99 35.79
C ALA A 943 20.98 12.37 35.99
N PHE A 944 21.59 12.92 34.94
CA PHE A 944 22.42 14.12 35.06
C PHE A 944 22.42 15.05 33.83
N ILE A 945 22.92 16.26 34.05
CA ILE A 945 23.17 17.31 33.06
C ILE A 945 24.69 17.45 32.84
N ASP A 946 25.10 17.65 31.60
CA ASP A 946 26.50 17.70 31.13
C ASP A 946 26.61 18.80 30.05
N VAL A 947 27.28 19.92 30.35
CA VAL A 947 27.32 21.12 29.47
C VAL A 947 28.77 21.37 29.04
N ALA A 948 29.04 21.34 27.73
CA ALA A 948 30.38 21.43 27.16
C ALA A 948 31.10 22.76 27.44
N THR A 949 32.43 22.75 27.30
CA THR A 949 33.30 23.86 27.74
C THR A 949 32.97 25.15 27.00
N GLY A 950 32.69 26.22 27.75
CA GLY A 950 32.31 27.51 27.16
C GLY A 950 30.92 27.54 26.53
N LYS A 951 30.07 26.55 26.82
CA LYS A 951 28.65 26.53 26.42
C LYS A 951 27.71 26.74 27.61
N THR A 952 26.50 27.20 27.29
CA THR A 952 25.46 27.58 28.24
C THR A 952 24.19 26.79 27.99
N LEU A 953 23.64 26.20 29.06
CA LEU A 953 22.29 25.67 29.11
C LEU A 953 21.42 26.59 29.97
N THR A 954 20.43 27.26 29.37
CA THR A 954 19.47 28.08 30.11
C THR A 954 18.18 27.31 30.32
N ILE A 955 17.79 27.09 31.57
CA ILE A 955 16.48 26.55 31.95
C ILE A 955 15.62 27.68 32.51
N SER A 956 14.68 28.14 31.69
CA SER A 956 13.70 29.18 32.04
C SER A 956 12.36 28.63 32.50
N GLY A 957 12.12 27.33 32.28
CA GLY A 957 11.04 26.58 32.90
C GLY A 957 11.40 26.12 34.31
N SER A 958 11.13 24.86 34.65
CA SER A 958 11.31 24.36 36.02
C SER A 958 11.70 22.88 36.10
N LEU A 959 12.61 22.56 37.02
CA LEU A 959 12.77 21.22 37.57
C LEU A 959 11.82 21.06 38.76
N SER A 960 11.09 19.95 38.85
CA SER A 960 10.19 19.68 39.98
C SER A 960 10.20 18.22 40.40
N ASP A 961 9.86 17.97 41.66
CA ASP A 961 9.40 16.64 42.09
C ASP A 961 8.13 16.23 41.33
N ALA A 962 7.79 14.94 41.37
CA ALA A 962 6.58 14.41 40.76
C ALA A 962 5.93 13.36 41.68
N THR A 963 4.60 13.40 41.84
CA THR A 963 3.90 12.68 42.93
C THR A 963 4.07 11.16 42.90
N SER A 964 4.39 10.59 41.74
CA SER A 964 4.46 9.14 41.52
C SER A 964 5.86 8.61 41.19
N GLU A 965 6.85 9.48 40.97
CA GLU A 965 8.28 9.12 40.84
C GLU A 965 9.11 9.57 42.06
N GLY A 966 8.59 10.52 42.86
CA GLY A 966 9.25 11.05 44.05
C GLY A 966 10.06 12.32 43.78
N GLN A 967 11.23 12.42 44.43
CA GLN A 967 12.06 13.61 44.41
C GLN A 967 12.90 13.73 43.13
N CYS A 968 12.94 14.93 42.55
CA CYS A 968 13.89 15.29 41.50
C CYS A 968 15.22 15.73 42.12
N SER A 969 16.33 15.30 41.53
CA SER A 969 17.70 15.60 41.95
C SER A 969 18.49 16.22 40.80
N LEU A 970 19.10 17.39 41.01
CA LEU A 970 19.94 18.05 40.00
C LEU A 970 21.39 17.59 40.14
N ILE A 971 21.95 16.95 39.12
CA ILE A 971 23.38 16.62 39.05
C ILE A 971 23.97 17.29 37.82
N LEU A 972 24.87 18.26 38.02
CA LEU A 972 25.71 18.84 36.97
C LEU A 972 27.09 18.18 37.04
N ARG A 973 27.50 17.50 35.96
CA ARG A 973 28.80 16.81 35.88
C ARG A 973 29.35 16.81 34.46
N GLY A 974 30.69 16.79 34.35
CA GLY A 974 31.37 16.85 33.07
C GLY A 974 31.41 18.26 32.47
N GLY A 975 31.98 18.35 31.27
CA GLY A 975 31.84 19.48 30.35
C GLY A 975 32.45 20.85 30.73
N ASN A 976 32.55 21.25 32.01
CA ASN A 976 33.05 22.58 32.44
C ASN A 976 32.24 23.80 31.91
N GLY A 977 31.07 23.60 31.30
CA GLY A 977 30.16 24.67 30.88
C GLY A 977 29.27 25.21 32.00
N THR A 978 28.30 26.04 31.61
CA THR A 978 27.40 26.77 32.54
C THR A 978 25.96 26.31 32.41
N LEU A 979 25.34 25.93 33.53
CA LEU A 979 23.90 25.74 33.67
C LEU A 979 23.29 26.96 34.37
N VAL A 980 22.29 27.58 33.75
CA VAL A 980 21.60 28.77 34.25
C VAL A 980 20.15 28.42 34.58
N LEU A 981 19.74 28.60 35.83
CA LEU A 981 18.37 28.41 36.30
C LEU A 981 17.72 29.77 36.55
N THR A 982 16.81 30.20 35.68
CA THR A 982 16.09 31.49 35.84
C THR A 982 14.68 31.34 36.37
N GLY A 983 14.09 30.13 36.29
CA GLY A 983 12.76 29.83 36.84
C GLY A 983 12.76 29.40 38.31
N ILE A 984 11.55 29.17 38.84
CA ILE A 984 11.35 28.56 40.16
C ILE A 984 11.49 27.04 40.01
N ASN A 985 12.42 26.41 40.74
CA ASN A 985 12.66 24.97 40.67
C ASN A 985 12.26 24.29 42.00
N PRO A 986 10.98 23.94 42.20
CA PRO A 986 10.44 23.52 43.50
C PRO A 986 10.77 22.07 43.89
N TYR A 987 11.84 21.46 43.36
CA TYR A 987 12.24 20.11 43.74
C TYR A 987 12.85 20.04 45.15
N THR A 988 12.66 18.93 45.85
CA THR A 988 13.15 18.72 47.23
C THR A 988 14.29 17.71 47.33
N GLY A 989 14.67 17.05 46.23
CA GLY A 989 15.85 16.20 46.17
C GLY A 989 17.18 16.97 46.13
N PRO A 990 18.33 16.27 46.25
CA PRO A 990 19.64 16.88 46.37
C PRO A 990 20.10 17.56 45.08
N THR A 991 21.01 18.54 45.24
CA THR A 991 21.73 19.17 44.13
C THR A 991 23.23 18.90 44.25
N ALA A 992 23.87 18.44 43.19
CA ALA A 992 25.31 18.19 43.12
C ALA A 992 25.93 18.93 41.94
N VAL A 993 26.82 19.88 42.24
CA VAL A 993 27.68 20.56 41.25
C VAL A 993 29.04 19.87 41.28
N SER A 994 29.19 18.82 40.46
CA SER A 994 30.39 17.99 40.43
C SER A 994 31.49 18.51 39.49
N ASN A 995 31.15 19.41 38.56
CA ASN A 995 32.06 20.13 37.67
C ASN A 995 31.26 21.27 37.00
N GLY A 996 31.93 22.28 36.47
CA GLY A 996 31.30 23.41 35.77
C GLY A 996 30.51 24.34 36.69
N THR A 997 29.74 25.25 36.09
CA THR A 997 29.10 26.36 36.80
C THR A 997 27.58 26.20 36.86
N LEU A 998 26.98 26.30 38.05
CA LEU A 998 25.54 26.43 38.25
C LEU A 998 25.20 27.86 38.70
N LEU A 999 24.52 28.63 37.84
CA LEU A 999 24.01 29.97 38.16
C LEU A 999 22.52 29.90 38.49
N VAL A 1000 22.17 30.14 39.76
CA VAL A 1000 20.78 30.22 40.24
C VAL A 1000 20.36 31.69 40.26
N HIS A 1001 19.60 32.13 39.25
CA HIS A 1001 18.94 33.45 39.25
C HIS A 1001 17.46 33.39 39.69
N GLY A 1002 16.82 32.23 39.52
CA GLY A 1002 15.51 31.93 40.08
C GLY A 1002 15.59 31.30 41.48
N THR A 1003 15.00 30.12 41.67
CA THR A 1003 15.14 29.38 42.94
C THR A 1003 15.60 27.93 42.75
N VAL A 1004 16.22 27.39 43.81
CA VAL A 1004 16.43 25.95 44.02
C VAL A 1004 15.74 25.55 45.33
N GLY A 1005 14.73 24.68 45.24
CA GLY A 1005 13.84 24.34 46.35
C GLY A 1005 12.74 25.37 46.58
N THR A 1006 12.08 25.28 47.75
CA THR A 1006 10.92 26.08 48.14
C THR A 1006 11.05 26.62 49.56
N ALA A 1007 10.23 27.62 49.93
CA ALA A 1007 10.16 28.11 51.32
C ALA A 1007 9.70 27.04 52.34
N SER A 1008 9.06 25.95 51.89
CA SER A 1008 8.74 24.77 52.70
C SER A 1008 9.89 23.76 52.83
N GLY A 1009 11.02 23.99 52.15
CA GLY A 1009 12.21 23.14 52.17
C GLY A 1009 12.86 22.96 50.79
N GLY A 1010 14.13 22.56 50.80
CA GLY A 1010 14.91 22.16 49.63
C GLY A 1010 15.97 21.13 50.00
N GLY A 1011 16.35 20.27 49.06
CA GLY A 1011 17.37 19.24 49.28
C GLY A 1011 18.79 19.82 49.39
N PRO A 1012 19.74 19.09 49.99
CA PRO A 1012 21.09 19.58 50.22
C PRO A 1012 21.82 19.88 48.91
N VAL A 1013 22.56 20.98 48.88
CA VAL A 1013 23.36 21.41 47.73
C VAL A 1013 24.84 21.18 48.02
N THR A 1014 25.49 20.33 47.25
CA THR A 1014 26.92 20.02 47.37
C THR A 1014 27.69 20.54 46.16
N VAL A 1015 28.72 21.34 46.41
CA VAL A 1015 29.68 21.77 45.39
C VAL A 1015 30.97 20.99 45.59
N ALA A 1016 31.38 20.22 44.58
CA ALA A 1016 32.54 19.35 44.62
C ALA A 1016 33.80 20.03 44.03
N PRO A 1017 34.98 19.40 44.07
CA PRO A 1017 36.20 19.95 43.46
C PRO A 1017 36.00 20.31 41.98
N GLY A 1018 36.29 21.56 41.59
CA GLY A 1018 36.09 22.06 40.23
C GLY A 1018 34.63 22.43 39.87
N GLY A 1019 33.68 22.29 40.80
CA GLY A 1019 32.34 22.86 40.67
C GLY A 1019 32.28 24.31 41.15
N VAL A 1020 31.41 25.10 40.53
CA VAL A 1020 31.11 26.49 40.92
C VAL A 1020 29.60 26.65 41.11
N LEU A 1021 29.16 27.13 42.29
CA LEU A 1021 27.79 27.60 42.52
C LEU A 1021 27.76 29.12 42.55
N GLY A 1022 26.77 29.71 41.89
CA GLY A 1022 26.56 31.16 41.86
C GLY A 1022 25.14 31.56 41.49
N GLY A 1023 25.00 32.76 40.95
CA GLY A 1023 23.74 33.40 40.55
C GLY A 1023 23.21 34.40 41.58
N SER A 1024 22.08 35.04 41.24
CA SER A 1024 21.48 36.13 42.02
C SER A 1024 20.13 35.78 42.67
N GLY A 1025 19.87 34.50 42.87
CA GLY A 1025 18.58 33.95 43.31
C GLY A 1025 18.61 33.36 44.72
N THR A 1026 17.71 32.41 44.98
CA THR A 1026 17.55 31.80 46.32
C THR A 1026 17.68 30.27 46.31
N VAL A 1027 18.56 29.76 47.17
CA VAL A 1027 18.73 28.34 47.48
C VAL A 1027 18.10 28.05 48.85
N PHE A 1028 17.11 27.15 48.91
CA PHE A 1028 16.39 26.86 50.16
C PHE A 1028 16.94 25.65 50.95
N GLY A 1029 17.76 24.80 50.32
CA GLY A 1029 18.44 23.69 50.99
C GLY A 1029 19.77 24.10 51.63
N PRO A 1030 20.31 23.31 52.58
CA PRO A 1030 21.63 23.55 53.17
C PRO A 1030 22.72 23.40 52.11
N VAL A 1031 23.70 24.31 52.11
CA VAL A 1031 24.78 24.35 51.12
C VAL A 1031 26.08 23.87 51.76
N THR A 1032 26.79 22.96 51.10
CA THR A 1032 28.16 22.55 51.47
C THR A 1032 29.08 22.68 50.26
N VAL A 1033 30.13 23.50 50.41
CA VAL A 1033 31.21 23.62 49.43
C VAL A 1033 32.39 22.80 49.93
N LEU A 1034 32.74 21.75 49.19
CA LEU A 1034 33.87 20.87 49.50
C LEU A 1034 35.20 21.52 49.11
N SER A 1035 36.30 20.92 49.58
CA SER A 1035 37.66 21.35 49.21
C SER A 1035 37.82 21.40 47.69
N GLY A 1036 38.38 22.49 47.15
CA GLY A 1036 38.50 22.75 45.71
C GLY A 1036 37.19 23.09 44.99
N GLY A 1037 36.04 23.15 45.67
CA GLY A 1037 34.79 23.70 45.15
C GLY A 1037 34.69 25.21 45.38
N THR A 1038 33.92 25.91 44.55
CA THR A 1038 33.79 27.39 44.62
C THR A 1038 32.34 27.82 44.81
N LEU A 1039 32.12 28.81 45.68
CA LEU A 1039 30.93 29.63 45.75
C LEU A 1039 31.28 31.03 45.23
N ALA A 1040 30.53 31.53 44.26
CA ALA A 1040 30.73 32.84 43.65
C ALA A 1040 29.35 33.50 43.42
N PRO A 1041 28.88 34.39 44.32
CA PRO A 1041 27.60 35.07 44.14
C PRO A 1041 27.51 35.82 42.81
N GLY A 1042 26.28 36.00 42.30
CA GLY A 1042 26.05 36.66 41.02
C GLY A 1042 26.53 35.85 39.80
N GLY A 1043 26.74 36.56 38.70
CA GLY A 1043 27.29 36.05 37.44
C GLY A 1043 28.14 37.14 36.79
N GLY A 1044 28.99 37.75 37.61
CA GLY A 1044 29.11 39.21 37.64
C GLY A 1044 28.34 39.78 38.83
N VAL A 1045 28.92 40.78 39.50
CA VAL A 1045 28.44 41.45 40.74
C VAL A 1045 26.93 41.36 41.00
N GLY A 1046 26.53 40.60 42.03
CA GLY A 1046 25.15 40.33 42.43
C GLY A 1046 24.98 39.77 43.85
N CYS A 1047 23.74 39.37 44.19
CA CYS A 1047 23.40 38.91 45.54
C CYS A 1047 22.83 37.48 45.52
N LEU A 1048 23.54 36.51 46.10
CA LEU A 1048 23.06 35.13 46.26
C LEU A 1048 22.47 34.93 47.66
N THR A 1049 21.29 34.32 47.74
CA THR A 1049 20.62 34.00 49.00
C THR A 1049 20.60 32.50 49.27
N ILE A 1050 21.02 32.10 50.46
CA ILE A 1050 20.92 30.76 51.02
C ILE A 1050 19.98 30.86 52.22
N SER A 1051 18.75 30.39 52.06
CA SER A 1051 17.72 30.37 53.11
C SER A 1051 17.89 29.17 54.06
N ASN A 1052 19.13 28.88 54.44
CA ASN A 1052 19.54 27.71 55.20
C ASN A 1052 20.96 27.92 55.79
N ASP A 1053 21.58 26.87 56.34
CA ASP A 1053 23.01 26.86 56.69
C ASP A 1053 23.91 26.79 55.44
N LEU A 1054 25.10 27.40 55.53
CA LEU A 1054 26.19 27.29 54.56
C LEU A 1054 27.47 26.80 55.26
N ARG A 1055 28.05 25.71 54.77
CA ARG A 1055 29.35 25.20 55.18
C ARG A 1055 30.39 25.33 54.06
N LEU A 1056 31.46 26.06 54.34
CA LEU A 1056 32.68 26.12 53.53
C LEU A 1056 33.74 25.19 54.16
N ALA A 1057 34.21 24.19 53.42
CA ALA A 1057 35.23 23.25 53.90
C ALA A 1057 36.66 23.81 53.74
N ALA A 1058 37.62 23.24 54.46
CA ALA A 1058 39.04 23.57 54.27
C ALA A 1058 39.45 23.44 52.80
N GLY A 1059 40.12 24.46 52.27
CA GLY A 1059 40.50 24.57 50.85
C GLY A 1059 39.33 24.74 49.85
N SER A 1060 38.09 25.00 50.28
CA SER A 1060 37.05 25.52 49.37
C SER A 1060 37.30 27.00 49.05
N VAL A 1061 36.58 27.60 48.10
CA VAL A 1061 36.71 29.03 47.77
C VAL A 1061 35.36 29.74 47.90
N LEU A 1062 35.34 30.90 48.57
CA LEU A 1062 34.33 31.94 48.38
C LEU A 1062 34.94 33.07 47.55
N TRP A 1063 34.46 33.28 46.33
CA TRP A 1063 34.88 34.37 45.44
C TRP A 1063 33.84 35.49 45.51
N MET A 1064 34.27 36.71 45.84
CA MET A 1064 33.46 37.92 45.86
C MET A 1064 34.05 38.97 44.89
N GLU A 1065 33.21 39.57 44.07
CA GLU A 1065 33.56 40.66 43.18
C GLU A 1065 33.19 42.03 43.77
N LEU A 1066 34.08 43.00 43.60
CA LEU A 1066 33.81 44.43 43.82
C LEU A 1066 33.78 45.15 42.47
N ASP A 1067 32.97 46.19 42.36
CA ASP A 1067 32.99 47.14 41.25
C ASP A 1067 32.94 48.56 41.81
N LYS A 1068 34.13 49.08 42.16
CA LYS A 1068 34.30 50.35 42.86
C LYS A 1068 33.91 51.56 42.00
N ALA A 1069 33.92 51.47 40.67
CA ALA A 1069 33.44 52.58 39.83
C ALA A 1069 31.91 52.70 39.85
N GLU A 1070 31.19 51.58 39.87
CA GLU A 1070 29.72 51.57 39.95
C GLU A 1070 29.18 51.51 41.40
N GLY A 1071 30.06 51.38 42.40
CA GLY A 1071 29.69 51.28 43.82
C GLY A 1071 29.06 49.94 44.21
N ARG A 1072 29.15 48.91 43.35
CA ARG A 1072 28.53 47.59 43.54
C ARG A 1072 29.53 46.60 44.15
N HIS A 1073 29.02 45.59 44.84
CA HIS A 1073 29.80 44.45 45.36
C HIS A 1073 28.91 43.22 45.50
N ASP A 1074 29.51 42.04 45.44
CA ASP A 1074 28.81 40.79 45.69
C ASP A 1074 28.30 40.72 47.13
N GLN A 1075 27.14 40.11 47.30
CA GLN A 1075 26.55 39.85 48.61
C GLN A 1075 26.12 38.39 48.74
N LEU A 1076 26.47 37.80 49.88
CA LEU A 1076 26.07 36.45 50.27
C LEU A 1076 25.15 36.52 51.49
N ARG A 1077 23.86 36.20 51.31
CA ARG A 1077 22.85 36.24 52.38
C ARG A 1077 22.60 34.83 52.88
N VAL A 1078 22.87 34.55 54.16
CA VAL A 1078 22.71 33.23 54.79
C VAL A 1078 21.73 33.35 55.94
N SER A 1079 20.53 32.76 55.86
CA SER A 1079 19.57 32.89 56.96
C SER A 1079 19.90 32.01 58.17
N GLY A 1080 20.68 30.94 57.96
CA GLY A 1080 21.24 30.09 59.01
C GLY A 1080 22.67 30.50 59.39
N THR A 1081 23.47 29.50 59.69
CA THR A 1081 24.88 29.62 60.09
C THR A 1081 25.78 29.63 58.86
N LEU A 1082 26.66 30.64 58.76
CA LEU A 1082 27.84 30.62 57.89
C LEU A 1082 29.01 29.97 58.64
N ILE A 1083 29.32 28.72 58.31
CA ILE A 1083 30.52 28.03 58.80
C ILE A 1083 31.67 28.30 57.82
N ARG A 1084 32.56 29.21 58.20
CA ARG A 1084 33.82 29.53 57.52
C ARG A 1084 34.80 28.35 57.63
N GLY A 1085 35.65 28.20 56.63
CA GLY A 1085 36.68 27.16 56.62
C GLY A 1085 37.58 27.17 55.38
N GLY A 1086 37.11 27.70 54.24
CA GLY A 1086 37.91 27.77 53.01
C GLY A 1086 38.76 29.04 52.87
N ILE A 1087 39.05 29.39 51.63
CA ILE A 1087 39.73 30.62 51.20
C ILE A 1087 38.70 31.67 50.82
N LEU A 1088 38.81 32.88 51.36
CA LEU A 1088 38.09 34.06 50.86
C LEU A 1088 38.92 34.72 49.76
N VAL A 1089 38.35 34.90 48.58
CA VAL A 1089 38.94 35.62 47.45
C VAL A 1089 38.07 36.83 47.14
N VAL A 1090 38.65 38.02 47.13
CA VAL A 1090 37.99 39.27 46.73
C VAL A 1090 38.73 39.87 45.54
N THR A 1091 37.99 40.20 44.48
CA THR A 1091 38.55 40.80 43.25
C THR A 1091 37.82 42.09 42.89
N ASN A 1092 38.53 43.20 42.73
CA ASN A 1092 37.95 44.44 42.24
C ASN A 1092 38.02 44.52 40.72
N ARG A 1093 36.85 44.55 40.05
CA ARG A 1093 36.71 44.55 38.58
C ARG A 1093 37.03 45.91 37.96
N SER A 1094 36.70 47.01 38.64
CA SER A 1094 36.84 48.36 38.10
C SER A 1094 36.93 49.43 39.20
N GLY A 1095 37.45 50.62 38.86
CA GLY A 1095 37.64 51.74 39.79
C GLY A 1095 38.83 51.58 40.76
N THR A 1096 39.28 52.68 41.35
CA THR A 1096 40.39 52.69 42.33
C THR A 1096 39.85 52.73 43.75
N LEU A 1097 40.33 51.82 44.60
CA LEU A 1097 40.00 51.73 46.02
C LEU A 1097 40.74 52.79 46.84
N ALA A 1098 40.05 53.43 47.78
CA ALA A 1098 40.56 54.55 48.57
C ALA A 1098 40.23 54.43 50.07
N ALA A 1099 40.99 55.13 50.92
CA ALA A 1099 40.73 55.17 52.37
C ALA A 1099 39.28 55.61 52.67
N GLY A 1100 38.60 54.84 53.51
CA GLY A 1100 37.19 55.04 53.86
C GLY A 1100 36.21 54.15 53.08
N ASP A 1101 36.65 53.46 52.02
CA ASP A 1101 35.83 52.48 51.29
C ASP A 1101 35.48 51.26 52.16
N GLN A 1102 34.25 50.77 52.03
CA GLN A 1102 33.69 49.68 52.85
C GLN A 1102 32.75 48.81 52.01
N PHE A 1103 32.86 47.49 52.15
CA PHE A 1103 32.03 46.52 51.44
C PHE A 1103 31.59 45.43 52.39
N ARG A 1104 30.27 45.15 52.49
CA ARG A 1104 29.75 44.03 53.29
C ARG A 1104 29.51 42.85 52.37
N LEU A 1105 30.39 41.86 52.48
CA LEU A 1105 30.42 40.67 51.64
C LEU A 1105 29.33 39.66 52.04
N TRP A 1106 28.99 39.55 53.32
CA TRP A 1106 27.91 38.66 53.77
C TRP A 1106 27.04 39.24 54.89
N GLU A 1107 25.82 38.72 54.97
CA GLU A 1107 24.91 38.86 56.11
C GLU A 1107 24.43 37.46 56.50
N ALA A 1108 24.70 37.04 57.74
CA ALA A 1108 24.45 35.70 58.22
C ALA A 1108 23.64 35.69 59.53
N GLY A 1109 22.78 34.69 59.73
CA GLY A 1109 22.03 34.51 60.98
C GLY A 1109 22.93 34.14 62.18
N ALA A 1110 24.00 33.38 61.90
CA ALA A 1110 25.13 33.18 62.80
C ALA A 1110 26.41 32.96 61.97
N VAL A 1111 27.59 33.17 62.56
CA VAL A 1111 28.89 32.90 61.91
C VAL A 1111 29.74 32.01 62.83
N ALA A 1112 30.46 31.06 62.26
CA ALA A 1112 31.32 30.11 62.96
C ALA A 1112 32.56 29.75 62.12
N GLY A 1113 33.57 29.13 62.76
CA GLY A 1113 34.84 28.80 62.11
C GLY A 1113 35.70 30.03 61.78
N GLY A 1114 36.67 29.87 60.87
CA GLY A 1114 37.55 30.95 60.37
C GLY A 1114 37.98 30.64 58.94
N TRP A 1115 38.69 31.55 58.28
CA TRP A 1115 39.25 31.30 56.94
C TRP A 1115 40.61 30.59 57.02
N ASP A 1116 40.88 29.67 56.08
CA ASP A 1116 42.22 29.13 55.83
C ASP A 1116 43.16 30.24 55.32
N GLU A 1117 42.64 31.11 54.45
CA GLU A 1117 43.37 32.22 53.81
C GLU A 1117 42.39 33.31 53.36
N VAL A 1118 42.83 34.58 53.38
CA VAL A 1118 42.06 35.73 52.89
C VAL A 1118 42.88 36.49 51.83
N ARG A 1119 42.45 36.42 50.57
CA ARG A 1119 43.05 37.10 49.41
C ARG A 1119 42.21 38.30 49.00
N LEU A 1120 42.74 39.50 49.18
CA LEU A 1120 42.07 40.77 48.84
C LEU A 1120 42.75 41.45 47.66
N PRO A 1121 42.07 42.32 46.90
CA PRO A 1121 42.69 42.97 45.75
C PRO A 1121 43.73 44.00 46.22
N PRO A 1122 44.79 44.24 45.43
CA PRO A 1122 45.87 45.15 45.80
C PRO A 1122 45.36 46.58 45.99
N LEU A 1123 45.92 47.27 46.98
CA LEU A 1123 45.61 48.65 47.30
C LEU A 1123 46.74 49.60 46.85
N PRO A 1124 46.43 50.87 46.55
CA PRO A 1124 47.42 51.94 46.44
C PRO A 1124 48.34 52.04 47.66
N THR A 1125 49.57 52.52 47.44
CA THR A 1125 50.59 52.73 48.49
C THR A 1125 50.05 53.60 49.63
N GLY A 1126 50.34 53.22 50.87
CA GLY A 1126 49.86 53.92 52.07
C GLY A 1126 48.46 53.51 52.53
N LEU A 1127 47.85 52.48 51.93
CA LEU A 1127 46.56 51.91 52.34
C LEU A 1127 46.69 50.44 52.77
N ARG A 1128 45.79 49.99 53.66
CA ARG A 1128 45.66 48.60 54.12
C ARG A 1128 44.19 48.19 54.20
N TRP A 1129 43.94 46.89 54.18
CA TRP A 1129 42.63 46.33 54.51
C TRP A 1129 42.49 46.13 56.03
N ARG A 1130 41.34 46.50 56.59
CA ARG A 1130 40.79 45.89 57.81
C ARG A 1130 39.70 44.90 57.38
N VAL A 1131 39.73 43.71 57.95
CA VAL A 1131 38.68 42.69 57.79
C VAL A 1131 37.98 42.52 59.13
N ASP A 1132 36.67 42.69 59.16
CA ASP A 1132 35.81 42.18 60.21
C ASP A 1132 35.13 40.91 59.66
N GLU A 1133 35.65 39.75 60.07
CA GLU A 1133 35.17 38.46 59.56
C GLU A 1133 33.78 38.10 60.09
N ASP A 1134 33.39 38.58 61.28
CA ASP A 1134 32.13 38.20 61.91
C ASP A 1134 30.96 39.03 61.36
N SER A 1135 31.16 40.32 61.03
CA SER A 1135 30.16 41.13 60.31
C SER A 1135 30.31 41.14 58.78
N GLY A 1136 31.31 40.42 58.25
CA GLY A 1136 31.58 40.30 56.81
C GLY A 1136 32.00 41.60 56.13
N LEU A 1137 32.58 42.52 56.89
CA LEU A 1137 32.81 43.91 56.49
C LEU A 1137 34.30 44.16 56.26
N ILE A 1138 34.69 44.27 55.00
CA ILE A 1138 36.04 44.73 54.63
C ILE A 1138 36.05 46.26 54.50
N ARG A 1139 37.13 46.90 54.98
CA ARG A 1139 37.33 48.35 54.93
C ARG A 1139 38.73 48.70 54.46
N VAL A 1140 38.86 49.72 53.64
CA VAL A 1140 40.16 50.30 53.26
C VAL A 1140 40.51 51.40 54.25
N GLU A 1141 41.62 51.24 54.97
CA GLU A 1141 42.17 52.23 55.89
C GLU A 1141 43.49 52.78 55.36
N ARG A 1142 43.93 53.92 55.91
CA ARG A 1142 45.33 54.32 55.79
C ARG A 1142 46.22 53.33 56.55
N SER A 1143 47.34 52.96 55.96
CA SER A 1143 48.41 52.25 56.65
C SER A 1143 49.08 53.22 57.62
N VAL A 1144 49.14 52.82 58.89
CA VAL A 1144 50.04 53.47 59.85
C VAL A 1144 51.45 52.95 59.56
N SER A 1145 52.38 53.84 59.21
CA SER A 1145 53.78 53.49 59.01
C SER A 1145 54.37 52.89 60.29
N THR A 1146 55.22 51.87 60.15
CA THR A 1146 55.96 51.24 61.26
C THR A 1146 57.41 51.74 61.37
N GLU A 1147 57.85 52.61 60.45
CA GLU A 1147 59.23 53.11 60.43
C GLU A 1147 59.53 54.06 61.60
N PRO A 1148 60.72 54.01 62.21
CA PRO A 1148 61.10 54.96 63.26
C PRO A 1148 61.21 56.39 62.73
N VAL A 1149 60.52 57.35 63.36
CA VAL A 1149 60.45 58.74 62.89
C VAL A 1149 60.86 59.76 63.94
N ILE A 1150 61.48 60.86 63.50
CA ILE A 1150 61.86 61.98 64.35
C ILE A 1150 60.66 62.92 64.53
N MET A 1151 60.34 63.22 65.78
CA MET A 1151 59.31 64.18 66.17
C MET A 1151 59.83 65.61 66.00
N ASN A 1152 59.20 66.40 65.14
CA ASN A 1152 59.51 67.81 64.92
C ASN A 1152 58.94 68.66 66.05
N VAL A 1153 59.79 69.50 66.66
CA VAL A 1153 59.45 70.39 67.78
C VAL A 1153 59.50 71.84 67.31
N ASN A 1154 58.36 72.52 67.32
CA ASN A 1154 58.20 73.92 66.94
C ASN A 1154 57.56 74.73 68.08
N ARG A 1155 57.48 76.06 67.93
CA ARG A 1155 56.76 76.96 68.83
C ARG A 1155 55.71 77.74 68.05
N SER A 1156 54.47 77.79 68.55
CA SER A 1156 53.38 78.55 67.94
C SER A 1156 53.41 80.03 68.35
N SER A 1157 52.71 80.87 67.60
CA SER A 1157 52.61 82.32 67.82
C SER A 1157 51.91 82.71 69.14
N ASP A 1158 51.04 81.85 69.67
CA ASP A 1158 50.42 82.00 71.00
C ASP A 1158 51.29 81.43 72.14
N GLY A 1159 52.48 80.92 71.84
CA GLY A 1159 53.49 80.52 72.83
C GLY A 1159 53.45 79.05 73.26
N ALA A 1160 52.55 78.22 72.71
CA ALA A 1160 52.59 76.77 72.92
C ALA A 1160 53.79 76.12 72.17
N ILE A 1161 54.16 74.91 72.57
CA ILE A 1161 55.07 74.04 71.83
C ILE A 1161 54.24 73.12 70.94
N VAL A 1162 54.65 72.97 69.69
CA VAL A 1162 53.96 72.17 68.68
C VAL A 1162 54.82 70.95 68.37
N LEU A 1163 54.36 69.78 68.77
CA LEU A 1163 54.99 68.50 68.48
C LEU A 1163 54.31 67.88 67.26
N SER A 1164 55.09 67.42 66.28
CA SER A 1164 54.54 66.90 65.02
C SER A 1164 55.38 65.81 64.37
N TRP A 1165 54.73 64.98 63.57
CA TRP A 1165 55.30 63.85 62.84
C TRP A 1165 54.64 63.72 61.46
N PRO A 1166 55.16 62.90 60.54
CA PRO A 1166 54.55 62.68 59.23
C PRO A 1166 53.12 62.10 59.29
N GLU A 1167 52.30 62.43 58.29
CA GLU A 1167 50.85 62.14 58.28
C GLU A 1167 50.52 60.64 58.18
N ASP A 1168 51.41 59.85 57.58
CA ASP A 1168 51.36 58.38 57.53
C ASP A 1168 51.68 57.71 58.89
N HIS A 1169 52.16 58.48 59.87
CA HIS A 1169 52.32 58.05 61.26
C HIS A 1169 51.16 58.54 62.16
N THR A 1170 50.09 59.09 61.56
CA THR A 1170 48.80 59.33 62.27
C THR A 1170 48.28 57.99 62.79
N GLY A 1171 48.00 57.91 64.08
CA GLY A 1171 47.73 56.64 64.78
C GLY A 1171 48.72 56.41 65.93
N TRP A 1172 49.99 56.81 65.78
CA TRP A 1172 50.99 56.67 66.83
C TRP A 1172 50.61 57.49 68.06
N ARG A 1173 50.87 56.93 69.25
CA ARG A 1173 50.61 57.59 70.52
C ARG A 1173 51.76 58.50 70.90
N LEU A 1174 51.47 59.76 71.18
CA LEU A 1174 52.41 60.63 71.89
C LEU A 1174 52.27 60.38 73.39
N GLU A 1175 53.36 59.96 74.03
CA GLU A 1175 53.43 59.82 75.48
C GLU A 1175 54.35 60.90 76.08
N GLY A 1176 53.90 61.51 77.16
CA GLY A 1176 54.65 62.51 77.91
C GLY A 1176 55.08 62.00 79.28
N LYS A 1177 56.13 62.61 79.83
CA LYS A 1177 56.37 62.66 81.28
C LYS A 1177 57.12 63.92 81.69
N THR A 1178 56.78 64.46 82.87
CA THR A 1178 57.57 65.47 83.58
C THR A 1178 58.44 64.77 84.61
N ASN A 1179 59.72 65.15 84.75
CA ASN A 1179 60.69 64.24 85.37
C ASN A 1179 61.73 64.95 86.26
N ALA A 1180 61.46 64.97 87.57
CA ALA A 1180 62.47 65.03 88.62
C ALA A 1180 62.71 63.61 89.19
N PRO A 1181 63.86 63.30 89.81
CA PRO A 1181 64.33 61.91 89.88
C PRO A 1181 63.68 61.07 90.98
N LEU A 1182 62.96 60.03 90.57
CA LEU A 1182 63.01 58.69 91.19
C LEU A 1182 62.37 57.63 90.27
N VAL A 1183 62.58 56.35 90.58
CA VAL A 1183 62.13 55.21 89.77
C VAL A 1183 60.63 54.96 89.96
N GLY A 1184 59.90 54.66 88.88
CA GLY A 1184 58.59 53.98 88.94
C GLY A 1184 57.35 54.75 88.48
N SER A 1185 57.46 56.04 88.13
CA SER A 1185 56.29 56.79 87.62
C SER A 1185 56.00 56.46 86.14
N PRO A 1186 54.74 56.19 85.74
CA PRO A 1186 54.40 55.82 84.36
C PRO A 1186 54.50 56.99 83.39
N TRP A 1187 54.81 56.68 82.12
CA TRP A 1187 54.53 57.58 81.01
C TRP A 1187 53.02 57.72 80.84
N TYR A 1188 52.53 58.94 80.57
CA TYR A 1188 51.11 59.18 80.35
C TYR A 1188 50.80 59.47 78.87
N PRO A 1189 49.66 58.97 78.34
CA PRO A 1189 49.20 59.35 77.00
C PRO A 1189 48.92 60.85 76.94
N VAL A 1190 49.34 61.52 75.88
CA VAL A 1190 48.88 62.87 75.56
C VAL A 1190 47.51 62.74 74.87
N PRO A 1191 46.41 63.25 75.46
CA PRO A 1191 45.06 63.01 74.93
C PRO A 1191 44.88 63.50 73.48
N GLY A 1192 44.21 62.70 72.67
CA GLY A 1192 43.93 63.01 71.25
C GLY A 1192 45.13 62.86 70.29
N SER A 1193 46.33 62.50 70.79
CA SER A 1193 47.52 62.34 69.94
C SER A 1193 47.39 61.23 68.88
N GLU A 1194 46.77 60.10 69.23
CA GLU A 1194 46.57 58.94 68.35
C GLU A 1194 45.67 59.27 67.13
N THR A 1195 44.93 60.38 67.14
CA THR A 1195 44.03 60.82 66.05
C THR A 1195 44.57 61.98 65.21
N THR A 1196 45.84 62.34 65.37
CA THR A 1196 46.49 63.46 64.68
C THR A 1196 47.95 63.12 64.34
N ASN A 1197 48.60 63.96 63.53
CA ASN A 1197 50.05 63.97 63.37
C ASN A 1197 50.72 65.22 64.00
N GLN A 1198 49.95 66.05 64.70
CA GLN A 1198 50.43 67.26 65.37
C GLN A 1198 49.61 67.59 66.64
N VAL A 1199 50.30 67.93 67.73
CA VAL A 1199 49.71 68.29 69.03
C VAL A 1199 50.32 69.60 69.55
N TYR A 1200 49.46 70.45 70.12
CA TYR A 1200 49.81 71.75 70.69
C TYR A 1200 49.80 71.65 72.22
N LEU A 1201 50.94 71.90 72.86
CA LEU A 1201 51.15 71.76 74.30
C LEU A 1201 51.52 73.10 74.94
N ARG A 1202 50.71 73.54 75.92
CA ARG A 1202 51.04 74.65 76.81
C ARG A 1202 51.60 74.09 78.11
N PHE A 1203 52.83 74.49 78.46
CA PHE A 1203 53.51 74.05 79.67
C PHE A 1203 53.28 75.00 80.83
N ASP A 1204 53.19 74.45 82.03
CA ASP A 1204 53.34 75.21 83.27
C ASP A 1204 54.82 75.67 83.38
N PRO A 1205 55.10 76.98 83.51
CA PRO A 1205 56.46 77.51 83.57
C PRO A 1205 57.24 77.10 84.83
N THR A 1206 56.62 76.44 85.81
CA THR A 1206 57.30 75.87 86.99
C THR A 1206 57.93 74.50 86.71
N VAL A 1207 57.57 73.83 85.60
CA VAL A 1207 58.12 72.51 85.24
C VAL A 1207 59.40 72.67 84.42
N THR A 1208 60.55 72.36 85.01
CA THR A 1208 61.87 72.59 84.38
C THR A 1208 62.20 71.64 83.23
N ASN A 1209 61.64 70.42 83.19
CA ASN A 1209 61.91 69.42 82.15
C ASN A 1209 60.68 68.55 81.86
N ALA A 1210 60.36 68.40 80.58
CA ALA A 1210 59.36 67.47 80.07
C ALA A 1210 59.95 66.63 78.92
N PHE A 1211 59.63 65.35 78.90
CA PHE A 1211 60.10 64.38 77.92
C PHE A 1211 58.90 63.83 77.14
N PHE A 1212 59.10 63.63 75.84
CA PHE A 1212 58.09 63.06 74.94
C PHE A 1212 58.68 61.90 74.15
N ARG A 1213 57.84 60.91 73.88
CA ARG A 1213 58.15 59.80 72.98
C ARG A 1213 56.95 59.52 72.08
N LEU A 1214 57.21 59.21 70.82
CA LEU A 1214 56.20 58.68 69.92
C LEU A 1214 56.26 57.14 70.02
N ILE A 1215 55.11 56.51 70.20
CA ILE A 1215 54.97 55.07 70.39
C ILE A 1215 54.09 54.51 69.26
N LEU A 1216 54.63 53.51 68.56
CA LEU A 1216 53.88 52.71 67.59
C LEU A 1216 52.69 52.03 68.30
N PRO A 1217 51.47 51.99 67.70
CA PRO A 1217 50.28 51.42 68.33
C PRO A 1217 50.40 49.95 68.74
#